data_AF-A0A8S8YL99-F1
#
_entry.id   AF-A0A8S8YL99-F1
#
_cell.length_a   1.000
_cell.length_b   1.000
_cell.length_c   1.000
_cell.angle_alpha   90.00
_cell.angle_beta   90.00
_cell.angle_gamma   90.00
#
_symmetry.space_group_name_H-M   'P 1'
#
loop_
_entity.id
_entity.type
_entity.pdbx_description
1 polymer ?
#
loop_
_entity_poly.entity_id
_entity_poly.type
_entity_poly.pdbx_seq_one_letter_code
_entity_poly.pdbx_strand_id
1 'polypeptide(L)'
;MGLNRDPDLAVSIEQSFSESTITVTDLVGQSIAGASVTSHGFFETTDGSGLATLPLLSSGSLVAAEDSSSGMGSSATIAPPGGDLQIAVVPGSGDWTIPAGVDARLTTGQFVLDGNLTIESTATLTLIDASLSIPLDATLNIQSNGLLKGDNGTFSGGTATLTAGVPLQGVGKGLTVNTDVNFICYDPWTWVNTSIAGSLHLNQDCELILAGGHASGSVTVEEDASLTQRSYLSVTVLDAGEPAENADVAVDGWLQSTDLNGKAETWFTWKTVDENGASVSDSQRTVIIQYADLNRYKSWIPTSNAEMEVMISTIKDETLSQSMRLESVFSPWHLGHDLVVSPGTTLEVMADTELSLAPEIGIEIEGTVLTGEAWIGGYGSAGITVGPNGNLQMATTLYSGGPITVGPSGSASLASVTVSDAPLTVSTNGILEIIDGSISQTDICIRATGTLNMDGTTIGDCDMYALWATDASLWIEDIDLVSGSSNGAWIQQSEGMLSGWQSPGFDGSGAVLFLQMVDGDLSVSDMNLSTGIGEAALRIEGADEFEMSDSTISGAPGVYIQESELRLVRVDLTGQGTGDGITVYGTPSGGTTIDDCDIDNYATALRMSGDIDEATGTGVQVLNSHLHAPYSIASVNIPFSVEGGELDGTIYMDGLDKPWSATVVNHEDLEVEIVGGATLYMAHTWSVNAPQGTTISMTIPEFDFTLGEQQFEWLDPAQSPSSMRLTPIQE
;
A
#
# COMPACT_ATOMS: atom_id res chain seq x y z
N MET A 1 -33.91 -43.71 30.74
CA MET A 1 -33.50 -43.19 32.07
C MET A 1 -32.56 -42.04 31.81
N GLY A 2 -33.10 -40.81 31.78
CA GLY A 2 -32.29 -39.61 31.60
C GLY A 2 -31.66 -39.22 32.92
N LEU A 3 -30.33 -39.12 32.94
CA LEU A 3 -29.58 -38.55 34.05
C LEU A 3 -29.64 -37.02 33.90
N ASN A 4 -30.50 -36.40 34.71
CA ASN A 4 -30.42 -34.97 34.97
C ASN A 4 -29.24 -34.78 35.93
N ARG A 5 -28.10 -34.34 35.40
CA ARG A 5 -27.02 -33.78 36.22
C ARG A 5 -27.14 -32.27 36.09
N ASP A 6 -27.72 -31.65 37.11
CA ASP A 6 -27.55 -30.22 37.32
C ASP A 6 -26.05 -29.95 37.55
N PRO A 7 -25.47 -28.93 36.91
CA PRO A 7 -24.08 -28.56 37.17
C PRO A 7 -23.96 -28.07 38.62
N ASP A 8 -23.12 -28.76 39.39
CA ASP A 8 -22.75 -28.34 40.75
C ASP A 8 -21.68 -27.25 40.62
N LEU A 9 -22.11 -25.99 40.73
CA LEU A 9 -21.21 -24.84 40.69
C LEU A 9 -20.53 -24.74 42.05
N ALA A 10 -19.28 -25.22 42.17
CA ALA A 10 -18.48 -25.02 43.36
C ALA A 10 -18.08 -23.54 43.45
N VAL A 11 -18.86 -22.74 44.17
CA VAL A 11 -18.56 -21.34 44.45
C VAL A 11 -17.62 -21.28 45.66
N SER A 12 -16.45 -20.67 45.50
CA SER A 12 -15.48 -20.52 46.60
C SER A 12 -15.92 -19.51 47.66
N ILE A 13 -16.86 -18.63 47.33
CA ILE A 13 -17.40 -17.57 48.21
C ILE A 13 -18.88 -17.37 47.86
N GLU A 14 -19.77 -17.49 48.86
CA GLU A 14 -21.18 -17.10 48.78
C GLU A 14 -21.36 -15.80 49.58
N GLN A 15 -21.84 -14.75 48.93
CA GLN A 15 -22.17 -13.46 49.56
C GLN A 15 -23.61 -13.09 49.22
N SER A 16 -24.35 -12.60 50.21
CA SER A 16 -25.72 -12.10 50.03
C SER A 16 -25.79 -10.64 50.46
N PHE A 17 -26.60 -9.87 49.74
CA PHE A 17 -26.91 -8.49 50.09
C PHE A 17 -28.14 -8.45 51.00
N SER A 18 -28.10 -7.56 52.00
CA SER A 18 -29.23 -7.21 52.84
C SER A 18 -29.56 -5.73 52.68
N GLU A 19 -30.83 -5.43 52.41
CA GLU A 19 -31.36 -4.06 52.49
C GLU A 19 -31.00 -3.45 53.85
N SER A 20 -30.34 -2.30 53.82
CA SER A 20 -29.79 -1.62 54.99
C SER A 20 -30.01 -0.12 54.86
N THR A 21 -30.41 0.53 55.96
CA THR A 21 -30.70 1.97 55.95
C THR A 21 -29.50 2.78 56.39
N ILE A 22 -29.04 3.68 55.52
CA ILE A 22 -27.98 4.64 55.75
C ILE A 22 -28.58 5.99 56.14
N THR A 23 -28.08 6.59 57.22
CA THR A 23 -28.40 7.97 57.60
C THR A 23 -27.27 8.89 57.16
N VAL A 24 -27.57 9.92 56.37
CA VAL A 24 -26.61 10.93 55.94
C VAL A 24 -26.87 12.24 56.66
N THR A 25 -25.87 12.72 57.40
CA THR A 25 -25.91 14.00 58.12
C THR A 25 -24.70 14.86 57.79
N ASP A 26 -24.73 16.14 58.15
CA ASP A 26 -23.52 16.96 58.23
C ASP A 26 -22.73 16.67 59.53
N LEU A 27 -21.58 17.33 59.70
CA LEU A 27 -20.73 17.21 60.89
C LEU A 27 -21.37 17.79 62.18
N VAL A 28 -22.45 18.57 62.08
CA VAL A 28 -23.20 19.09 63.24
C VAL A 28 -24.50 18.30 63.50
N GLY A 29 -24.72 17.21 62.75
CA GLY A 29 -25.82 16.27 62.92
C GLY A 29 -27.13 16.66 62.24
N GLN A 30 -27.14 17.62 61.31
CA GLN A 30 -28.32 17.93 60.49
C GLN A 30 -28.44 16.91 59.35
N SER A 31 -29.65 16.36 59.15
CA SER A 31 -29.94 15.48 58.02
C SER A 31 -29.76 16.20 56.68
N ILE A 32 -29.11 15.53 55.73
CA ILE A 32 -28.92 16.06 54.37
C ILE A 32 -29.93 15.37 53.44
N ALA A 33 -30.89 16.13 52.93
CA ALA A 33 -31.86 15.65 51.96
C ALA A 33 -31.34 15.83 50.53
N GLY A 34 -31.62 14.87 49.65
CA GLY A 34 -31.19 14.94 48.25
C GLY A 34 -29.75 14.50 47.99
N ALA A 35 -29.07 13.91 48.97
CA ALA A 35 -27.72 13.37 48.79
C ALA A 35 -27.78 12.04 48.03
N SER A 36 -26.88 11.89 47.06
CA SER A 36 -26.65 10.69 46.29
C SER A 36 -25.86 9.67 47.12
N VAL A 37 -26.41 8.50 47.41
CA VAL A 37 -25.75 7.42 48.16
C VAL A 37 -25.54 6.22 47.25
N THR A 38 -24.32 5.68 47.23
CA THR A 38 -23.93 4.58 46.33
C THR A 38 -23.19 3.47 47.08
N SER A 39 -23.42 2.23 46.66
CA SER A 39 -22.63 1.05 47.08
C SER A 39 -22.79 -0.09 46.07
N HIS A 40 -21.70 -0.78 45.69
CA HIS A 40 -21.72 -1.93 44.77
C HIS A 40 -22.50 -1.72 43.45
N GLY A 41 -22.53 -0.48 42.93
CA GLY A 41 -23.29 -0.13 41.72
C GLY A 41 -24.78 0.18 41.95
N PHE A 42 -25.28 -0.02 43.17
CA PHE A 42 -26.59 0.48 43.59
C PHE A 42 -26.51 1.95 43.99
N PHE A 43 -27.61 2.66 43.80
CA PHE A 43 -27.73 4.10 44.04
C PHE A 43 -29.12 4.43 44.59
N GLU A 44 -29.18 5.34 45.54
CA GLU A 44 -30.41 5.97 46.01
C GLU A 44 -30.15 7.43 46.43
N THR A 45 -31.22 8.23 46.51
CA THR A 45 -31.17 9.60 47.00
C THR A 45 -31.79 9.69 48.39
N THR A 46 -31.15 10.41 49.31
CA THR A 46 -31.66 10.57 50.67
C THR A 46 -32.98 11.34 50.72
N ASP A 47 -33.90 10.89 51.57
CA ASP A 47 -35.17 11.56 51.81
C ASP A 47 -35.01 12.82 52.70
N GLY A 48 -36.14 13.46 53.04
CA GLY A 48 -36.17 14.66 53.90
C GLY A 48 -35.62 14.45 55.33
N SER A 49 -35.40 13.21 55.75
CA SER A 49 -34.75 12.83 57.01
C SER A 49 -33.30 12.36 56.85
N GLY A 50 -32.76 12.42 55.64
CA GLY A 50 -31.39 12.00 55.34
C GLY A 50 -31.23 10.49 55.17
N LEU A 51 -32.32 9.73 55.00
CA LEU A 51 -32.26 8.26 54.91
C LEU A 51 -32.20 7.78 53.46
N ALA A 52 -31.34 6.80 53.20
CA ALA A 52 -31.27 6.02 51.96
C ALA A 52 -31.15 4.53 52.30
N THR A 53 -31.81 3.64 51.56
CA THR A 53 -31.80 2.18 51.75
C THR A 53 -31.08 1.47 50.61
N LEU A 54 -29.89 0.94 50.90
CA LEU A 54 -29.08 0.24 49.91
C LEU A 54 -28.82 -1.21 50.32
N PRO A 55 -28.67 -2.13 49.35
CA PRO A 55 -28.22 -3.48 49.61
C PRO A 55 -26.74 -3.49 50.02
N LEU A 56 -26.43 -3.98 51.23
CA LEU A 56 -25.06 -4.11 51.76
C LEU A 56 -24.70 -5.56 52.08
N LEU A 57 -23.41 -5.88 52.02
CA LEU A 57 -22.86 -7.18 52.38
C LEU A 57 -22.69 -7.30 53.90
N SER A 58 -22.93 -8.50 54.44
CA SER A 58 -22.67 -8.78 55.88
C SER A 58 -21.20 -8.61 56.28
N SER A 59 -20.28 -8.70 55.32
CA SER A 59 -18.85 -8.41 55.51
C SER A 59 -18.51 -6.92 55.56
N GLY A 60 -19.50 -6.04 55.33
CA GLY A 60 -19.31 -4.62 55.12
C GLY A 60 -19.22 -4.27 53.63
N SER A 61 -19.76 -3.10 53.30
CA SER A 61 -19.80 -2.51 51.97
C SER A 61 -19.27 -1.09 52.04
N LEU A 62 -18.46 -0.68 51.07
CA LEU A 62 -18.08 0.72 50.93
C LEU A 62 -19.30 1.51 50.47
N VAL A 63 -19.74 2.44 51.31
CA VAL A 63 -20.86 3.35 51.04
C VAL A 63 -20.30 4.75 50.87
N ALA A 64 -20.67 5.42 49.78
CA ALA A 64 -20.32 6.80 49.53
C ALA A 64 -21.58 7.65 49.41
N ALA A 65 -21.61 8.80 50.07
CA ALA A 65 -22.66 9.81 49.91
C ALA A 65 -22.09 11.13 49.39
N GLU A 66 -22.84 11.79 48.52
CA GLU A 66 -22.51 13.07 47.92
C GLU A 66 -23.74 13.96 47.88
N ASP A 67 -23.66 15.15 48.46
CA ASP A 67 -24.64 16.20 48.24
C ASP A 67 -24.41 16.83 46.87
N SER A 68 -25.23 16.43 45.90
CA SER A 68 -25.12 16.90 44.50
C SER A 68 -25.29 18.41 44.33
N SER A 69 -25.82 19.12 45.34
CA SER A 69 -25.97 20.58 45.28
C SER A 69 -24.70 21.34 45.64
N SER A 70 -23.85 20.75 46.49
CA SER A 70 -22.62 21.36 46.99
C SER A 70 -21.34 20.69 46.48
N GLY A 71 -21.43 19.45 45.97
CA GLY A 71 -20.27 18.63 45.61
C GLY A 71 -19.49 18.14 46.83
N MET A 72 -20.10 18.14 48.02
CA MET A 72 -19.49 17.68 49.26
C MET A 72 -19.99 16.28 49.60
N GLY A 73 -19.12 15.41 50.07
CA GLY A 73 -19.45 14.02 50.33
C GLY A 73 -18.63 13.38 51.44
N SER A 74 -18.92 12.10 51.68
CA SER A 74 -18.14 11.24 52.57
C SER A 74 -18.23 9.78 52.15
N SER A 75 -17.32 8.94 52.64
CA SER A 75 -17.45 7.49 52.50
C SER A 75 -17.08 6.73 53.77
N ALA A 76 -17.68 5.55 53.95
CA ALA A 76 -17.36 4.64 55.05
C ALA A 76 -17.72 3.19 54.68
N THR A 77 -17.08 2.22 55.33
CA THR A 77 -17.48 0.82 55.24
C THR A 77 -18.62 0.55 56.23
N ILE A 78 -19.81 0.23 55.72
CA ILE A 78 -21.02 0.01 56.50
C ILE A 78 -21.53 -1.41 56.27
N ALA A 79 -21.95 -2.09 57.34
CA ALA A 79 -22.55 -3.42 57.29
C ALA A 79 -24.03 -3.37 57.73
N PRO A 80 -24.86 -4.35 57.34
CA PRO A 80 -26.25 -4.45 57.80
C PRO A 80 -26.37 -4.38 59.34
N PRO A 81 -27.41 -3.74 59.90
CA PRO A 81 -28.63 -3.26 59.21
C PRO A 81 -28.53 -1.84 58.63
N GLY A 82 -27.36 -1.21 58.66
CA GLY A 82 -27.20 0.20 58.28
C GLY A 82 -26.12 0.92 59.07
N GLY A 83 -26.04 2.23 58.91
CA GLY A 83 -25.05 3.07 59.60
C GLY A 83 -25.20 4.54 59.27
N ASP A 84 -24.45 5.36 59.99
CA ASP A 84 -24.44 6.81 59.79
C ASP A 84 -23.22 7.21 58.95
N LEU A 85 -23.42 8.16 58.05
CA LEU A 85 -22.38 8.75 57.21
C LEU A 85 -22.43 10.27 57.33
N GLN A 86 -21.34 10.86 57.80
CA GLN A 86 -21.27 12.30 58.06
C GLN A 86 -20.53 13.00 56.92
N ILE A 87 -21.24 13.82 56.14
CA ILE A 87 -20.65 14.66 55.12
C ILE A 87 -19.93 15.84 55.79
N ALA A 88 -18.63 15.93 55.52
CA ALA A 88 -17.79 17.03 55.97
C ALA A 88 -18.01 18.27 55.09
N VAL A 89 -18.90 19.15 55.54
CA VAL A 89 -19.21 20.41 54.84
C VAL A 89 -18.07 21.41 55.06
N VAL A 90 -17.59 22.02 53.97
CA VAL A 90 -16.62 23.13 54.04
C VAL A 90 -17.28 24.32 54.74
N PRO A 91 -16.75 24.82 55.86
CA PRO A 91 -17.38 25.91 56.59
C PRO A 91 -17.31 27.21 55.78
N GLY A 92 -18.42 27.96 55.77
CA GLY A 92 -18.50 29.24 55.05
C GLY A 92 -17.68 30.38 55.66
N SER A 93 -17.03 30.17 56.81
CA SER A 93 -16.06 31.09 57.42
C SER A 93 -15.27 30.39 58.54
N GLY A 94 -13.98 30.70 58.71
CA GLY A 94 -13.14 30.19 59.81
C GLY A 94 -12.43 28.87 59.49
N ASP A 95 -11.83 28.27 60.51
CA ASP A 95 -11.04 27.03 60.37
C ASP A 95 -11.92 25.80 60.09
N TRP A 96 -11.38 24.83 59.37
CA TRP A 96 -12.01 23.54 59.11
C TRP A 96 -11.17 22.41 59.69
N THR A 97 -11.77 21.61 60.57
CA THR A 97 -11.18 20.38 61.08
C THR A 97 -11.96 19.18 60.59
N ILE A 98 -11.27 18.27 59.90
CA ILE A 98 -11.82 16.97 59.50
C ILE A 98 -11.47 15.98 60.62
N PRO A 99 -12.46 15.47 61.35
CA PRO A 99 -12.22 14.70 62.56
C PRO A 99 -11.73 13.28 62.23
N ALA A 100 -11.01 12.68 63.19
CA ALA A 100 -10.48 11.34 63.06
C ALA A 100 -11.54 10.31 62.62
N GLY A 101 -11.18 9.47 61.65
CA GLY A 101 -12.06 8.43 61.09
C GLY A 101 -13.06 8.90 60.03
N VAL A 102 -13.11 10.19 59.70
CA VAL A 102 -13.94 10.72 58.60
C VAL A 102 -13.14 10.74 57.30
N ASP A 103 -13.71 10.17 56.24
CA ASP A 103 -13.29 10.40 54.85
C ASP A 103 -14.19 11.47 54.24
N ALA A 104 -13.69 12.71 54.21
CA ALA A 104 -14.33 13.85 53.56
C ALA A 104 -14.03 13.84 52.07
N ARG A 105 -15.02 14.11 51.23
CA ARG A 105 -14.87 14.13 49.77
C ARG A 105 -15.38 15.43 49.19
N LEU A 106 -14.61 16.02 48.29
CA LEU A 106 -15.01 17.17 47.49
C LEU A 106 -14.97 16.74 46.02
N THR A 107 -16.11 16.76 45.36
CA THR A 107 -16.32 16.27 44.00
C THR A 107 -16.72 17.42 43.07
N THR A 108 -16.09 17.48 41.90
CA THR A 108 -16.51 18.32 40.76
C THR A 108 -16.83 19.78 41.14
N GLY A 109 -15.84 20.52 41.65
CA GLY A 109 -16.07 21.86 42.15
C GLY A 109 -14.82 22.68 42.46
N GLN A 110 -15.04 23.94 42.83
CA GLN A 110 -14.01 24.84 43.35
C GLN A 110 -14.47 25.27 44.74
N PHE A 111 -13.69 24.92 45.76
CA PHE A 111 -14.00 25.15 47.15
C PHE A 111 -13.04 26.19 47.73
N VAL A 112 -13.59 27.06 48.57
CA VAL A 112 -12.83 28.10 49.28
C VAL A 112 -13.12 27.93 50.76
N LEU A 113 -12.05 27.83 51.56
CA LEU A 113 -12.09 27.85 53.01
C LEU A 113 -11.40 29.12 53.47
N ASP A 114 -12.03 29.93 54.31
CA ASP A 114 -11.50 31.23 54.77
C ASP A 114 -10.62 31.12 56.05
N GLY A 115 -9.96 29.98 56.27
CA GLY A 115 -9.20 29.69 57.49
C GLY A 115 -8.23 28.52 57.35
N ASN A 116 -7.74 28.01 58.47
CA ASN A 116 -6.83 26.85 58.50
C ASN A 116 -7.56 25.55 58.20
N LEU A 117 -6.88 24.61 57.54
CA LEU A 117 -7.35 23.24 57.37
C LEU A 117 -6.57 22.30 58.29
N THR A 118 -7.27 21.59 59.17
CA THR A 118 -6.72 20.48 59.95
C THR A 118 -7.33 19.16 59.52
N ILE A 119 -6.49 18.21 59.10
CA ILE A 119 -6.87 16.81 58.87
C ILE A 119 -6.36 16.00 60.06
N GLU A 120 -7.26 15.50 60.90
CA GLU A 120 -6.88 14.74 62.09
C GLU A 120 -6.33 13.35 61.74
N SER A 121 -5.75 12.69 62.74
CA SER A 121 -5.23 11.33 62.58
C SER A 121 -6.30 10.38 62.05
N THR A 122 -5.98 9.55 61.05
CA THR A 122 -6.91 8.62 60.37
C THR A 122 -8.03 9.28 59.57
N ALA A 123 -8.11 10.60 59.52
CA ALA A 123 -9.03 11.31 58.63
C ALA A 123 -8.45 11.41 57.21
N THR A 124 -9.34 11.43 56.21
CA THR A 124 -8.95 11.67 54.81
C THR A 124 -9.76 12.83 54.25
N LEU A 125 -9.11 13.69 53.47
CA LEU A 125 -9.76 14.61 52.55
C LEU A 125 -9.43 14.19 51.13
N THR A 126 -10.44 13.78 50.36
CA THR A 126 -10.28 13.40 48.95
C THR A 126 -10.84 14.49 48.03
N LEU A 127 -10.00 15.04 47.17
CA LEU A 127 -10.38 15.96 46.10
C LEU A 127 -10.53 15.16 44.80
N ILE A 128 -11.72 15.15 44.19
CA ILE A 128 -12.02 14.38 42.97
C ILE A 128 -12.55 15.34 41.92
N ASP A 129 -11.74 15.61 40.88
CA ASP A 129 -12.01 16.67 39.90
C ASP A 129 -12.36 18.01 40.58
N ALA A 130 -11.72 18.28 41.72
CA ALA A 130 -12.05 19.40 42.60
C ALA A 130 -10.81 20.17 43.02
N SER A 131 -10.99 21.47 43.29
CA SER A 131 -9.98 22.29 43.94
C SER A 131 -10.43 22.78 45.31
N LEU A 132 -9.50 22.88 46.26
CA LEU A 132 -9.70 23.55 47.54
C LEU A 132 -8.63 24.63 47.70
N SER A 133 -9.07 25.85 48.04
CA SER A 133 -8.19 26.98 48.30
C SER A 133 -8.36 27.50 49.72
N ILE A 134 -7.24 27.82 50.37
CA ILE A 134 -7.15 28.48 51.68
C ILE A 134 -6.39 29.82 51.57
N PRO A 135 -6.51 30.77 52.52
CA PRO A 135 -5.77 32.02 52.50
C PRO A 135 -4.25 31.78 52.52
N LEU A 136 -3.47 32.69 51.94
CA LEU A 136 -2.01 32.57 51.87
C LEU A 136 -1.33 32.58 53.26
N ASP A 137 -1.96 33.18 54.26
CA ASP A 137 -1.51 33.22 55.66
C ASP A 137 -2.07 32.08 56.52
N ALA A 138 -2.92 31.22 55.97
CA ALA A 138 -3.46 30.06 56.66
C ALA A 138 -2.49 28.87 56.65
N THR A 139 -2.83 27.82 57.40
CA THR A 139 -2.03 26.60 57.55
C THR A 139 -2.82 25.36 57.15
N LEU A 140 -2.14 24.45 56.46
CA LEU A 140 -2.54 23.06 56.27
C LEU A 140 -1.82 22.22 57.33
N ASN A 141 -2.59 21.66 58.26
CA ASN A 141 -2.10 20.79 59.32
C ASN A 141 -2.64 19.36 59.12
N ILE A 142 -1.77 18.43 58.75
CA ILE A 142 -2.13 17.01 58.63
C ILE A 142 -1.47 16.27 59.79
N GLN A 143 -2.30 15.76 60.71
CA GLN A 143 -1.83 14.97 61.84
C GLN A 143 -1.32 13.59 61.38
N SER A 144 -0.65 12.86 62.27
CA SER A 144 -0.10 11.53 61.97
C SER A 144 -1.16 10.59 61.39
N ASN A 145 -0.88 9.97 60.23
CA ASN A 145 -1.81 9.12 59.47
C ASN A 145 -3.09 9.81 58.95
N GLY A 146 -3.18 11.14 59.01
CA GLY A 146 -4.14 11.90 58.21
C GLY A 146 -3.69 11.96 56.75
N LEU A 147 -4.63 12.13 55.83
CA LEU A 147 -4.36 12.06 54.39
C LEU A 147 -5.09 13.14 53.61
N LEU A 148 -4.36 13.90 52.80
CA LEU A 148 -4.92 14.66 51.68
C LEU A 148 -4.71 13.84 50.39
N LYS A 149 -5.81 13.44 49.79
CA LYS A 149 -5.85 12.61 48.59
C LYS A 149 -6.41 13.39 47.41
N GLY A 150 -5.87 13.17 46.21
CA GLY A 150 -6.39 13.79 44.98
C GLY A 150 -6.53 12.82 43.82
N ASP A 151 -7.65 12.89 43.11
CA ASP A 151 -7.83 12.39 41.75
C ASP A 151 -8.21 13.57 40.85
N ASN A 152 -7.25 14.04 40.05
CA ASN A 152 -7.36 15.34 39.39
C ASN A 152 -7.64 16.48 40.40
N GLY A 153 -7.11 16.34 41.62
CA GLY A 153 -7.39 17.22 42.74
C GLY A 153 -6.34 18.33 42.87
N THR A 154 -6.77 19.55 43.24
CA THR A 154 -5.84 20.67 43.50
C THR A 154 -6.06 21.29 44.88
N PHE A 155 -5.02 21.34 45.71
CA PHE A 155 -5.01 22.11 46.94
C PHE A 155 -4.15 23.36 46.77
N SER A 156 -4.57 24.51 47.28
CA SER A 156 -3.84 25.77 47.07
C SER A 156 -3.90 26.74 48.25
N GLY A 157 -2.83 27.51 48.41
CA GLY A 157 -2.70 28.54 49.44
C GLY A 157 -2.09 28.04 50.75
N GLY A 158 -1.93 28.95 51.70
CA GLY A 158 -1.33 28.70 53.01
C GLY A 158 0.09 28.14 53.00
N THR A 159 0.47 27.54 54.14
CA THR A 159 1.72 26.80 54.34
C THR A 159 1.44 25.47 55.03
N ALA A 160 2.24 24.43 54.77
CA ALA A 160 2.11 23.11 55.36
C ALA A 160 3.39 22.72 56.09
N THR A 161 3.29 22.30 57.35
CA THR A 161 4.39 21.61 58.04
C THR A 161 3.94 20.17 58.26
N LEU A 162 4.56 19.26 57.53
CA LEU A 162 4.20 17.84 57.48
C LEU A 162 5.31 17.04 58.16
N THR A 163 4.97 15.99 58.89
CA THR A 163 5.95 15.16 59.60
C THR A 163 5.70 13.70 59.28
N ALA A 164 6.75 12.96 58.90
CA ALA A 164 6.84 11.50 58.72
C ALA A 164 5.56 10.78 58.24
N GLY A 165 5.60 10.20 57.04
CA GLY A 165 4.50 9.42 56.49
C GLY A 165 4.18 9.77 55.04
N VAL A 166 2.96 9.41 54.63
CA VAL A 166 2.37 9.76 53.32
C VAL A 166 1.16 10.68 53.56
N PRO A 167 1.37 11.94 54.00
CA PRO A 167 0.28 12.88 54.26
C PRO A 167 -0.40 13.36 52.96
N LEU A 168 0.27 13.22 51.83
CA LEU A 168 -0.21 13.60 50.50
C LEU A 168 -0.21 12.36 49.59
N GLN A 169 -1.30 12.14 48.86
CA GLN A 169 -1.40 11.03 47.92
C GLN A 169 -2.22 11.39 46.69
N GLY A 170 -1.66 11.16 45.50
CA GLY A 170 -2.40 11.15 44.25
C GLY A 170 -2.91 9.75 43.91
N VAL A 171 -4.08 9.70 43.28
CA VAL A 171 -4.63 8.55 42.55
C VAL A 171 -5.16 9.02 41.21
N GLY A 172 -5.39 8.12 40.24
CA GLY A 172 -5.87 8.51 38.91
C GLY A 172 -4.99 9.59 38.28
N LYS A 173 -5.54 10.77 38.02
CA LYS A 173 -4.79 11.92 37.46
C LYS A 173 -3.91 12.66 38.46
N GLY A 174 -3.95 12.29 39.74
CA GLY A 174 -3.05 12.75 40.78
C GLY A 174 -3.55 13.92 41.62
N LEU A 175 -2.67 14.38 42.52
CA LEU A 175 -2.87 15.50 43.44
C LEU A 175 -1.86 16.61 43.13
N THR A 176 -2.34 17.85 42.95
CA THR A 176 -1.49 19.04 42.82
C THR A 176 -1.60 19.90 44.08
N VAL A 177 -0.47 20.23 44.70
CA VAL A 177 -0.39 21.04 45.92
C VAL A 177 0.35 22.33 45.63
N ASN A 178 -0.39 23.43 45.55
CA ASN A 178 0.08 24.80 45.35
C ASN A 178 0.23 25.51 46.70
N THR A 179 0.96 24.88 47.61
CA THR A 179 1.18 25.31 48.99
C THR A 179 2.66 25.11 49.31
N ASP A 180 3.26 26.02 50.08
CA ASP A 180 4.64 25.83 50.53
C ASP A 180 4.69 24.72 51.58
N VAL A 181 5.50 23.69 51.35
CA VAL A 181 5.59 22.48 52.18
C VAL A 181 6.94 22.41 52.86
N ASN A 182 6.93 22.36 54.20
CA ASN A 182 8.06 21.94 55.01
C ASN A 182 7.82 20.50 55.47
N PHE A 183 8.61 19.55 54.97
CA PHE A 183 8.49 18.14 55.31
C PHE A 183 9.61 17.71 56.25
N ILE A 184 9.22 17.23 57.43
CA ILE A 184 10.12 16.76 58.48
C ILE A 184 10.13 15.23 58.47
N CYS A 185 11.24 14.61 58.07
CA CYS A 185 11.38 13.15 58.05
C CYS A 185 12.80 12.68 58.44
N TYR A 186 12.91 11.40 58.78
CA TYR A 186 14.16 10.71 59.17
C TYR A 186 14.32 9.34 58.48
N ASP A 187 13.32 8.93 57.71
CA ASP A 187 13.26 7.69 56.95
C ASP A 187 12.84 8.06 55.52
N PRO A 188 13.17 7.25 54.50
CA PRO A 188 12.72 7.49 53.14
C PRO A 188 11.21 7.33 53.00
N TRP A 189 10.56 8.34 52.41
CA TRP A 189 9.12 8.33 52.10
C TRP A 189 8.87 8.45 50.61
N THR A 190 7.83 7.78 50.10
CA THR A 190 7.39 7.89 48.72
C THR A 190 5.97 8.45 48.66
N TRP A 191 5.79 9.56 47.95
CA TRP A 191 4.48 10.11 47.62
C TRP A 191 4.17 9.82 46.16
N VAL A 192 3.04 9.15 45.92
CA VAL A 192 2.63 8.70 44.59
C VAL A 192 1.74 9.76 43.93
N ASN A 193 1.92 10.01 42.64
CA ASN A 193 1.15 10.93 41.80
C ASN A 193 0.88 12.30 42.44
N THR A 194 1.84 12.81 43.22
CA THR A 194 1.73 14.05 43.99
C THR A 194 2.69 15.08 43.45
N SER A 195 2.16 16.18 42.95
CA SER A 195 2.93 17.30 42.42
C SER A 195 2.86 18.51 43.35
N ILE A 196 3.99 19.15 43.61
CA ILE A 196 4.13 20.30 44.51
C ILE A 196 4.57 21.51 43.69
N ALA A 197 3.70 22.50 43.57
CA ALA A 197 4.04 23.75 42.87
C ALA A 197 4.54 24.85 43.80
N GLY A 198 4.23 24.78 45.09
CA GLY A 198 4.81 25.65 46.11
C GLY A 198 6.27 25.31 46.42
N SER A 199 6.90 26.09 47.29
CA SER A 199 8.25 25.81 47.78
C SER A 199 8.27 24.53 48.61
N LEU A 200 9.27 23.66 48.42
CA LEU A 200 9.47 22.43 49.19
C LEU A 200 10.76 22.53 50.01
N HIS A 201 10.66 22.33 51.32
CA HIS A 201 11.78 22.27 52.25
C HIS A 201 11.87 20.89 52.91
N LEU A 202 13.06 20.27 52.87
CA LEU A 202 13.36 18.99 53.52
C LEU A 202 14.42 19.20 54.61
N ASN A 203 14.15 18.73 55.84
CA ASN A 203 15.10 18.80 56.96
C ASN A 203 16.25 17.80 56.83
N GLN A 204 17.26 17.93 57.69
CA GLN A 204 18.40 17.01 57.77
C GLN A 204 17.96 15.55 57.83
N ASP A 205 18.67 14.67 57.12
CA ASP A 205 18.43 13.22 56.99
C ASP A 205 17.10 12.83 56.30
N CYS A 206 16.40 13.78 55.66
CA CYS A 206 15.10 13.49 55.04
C CYS A 206 15.23 13.08 53.57
N GLU A 207 14.75 11.88 53.24
CA GLU A 207 14.67 11.39 51.86
C GLU A 207 13.21 11.32 51.37
N LEU A 208 12.89 12.07 50.31
CA LEU A 208 11.56 12.08 49.70
C LEU A 208 11.62 11.64 48.24
N ILE A 209 10.78 10.69 47.87
CA ILE A 209 10.56 10.26 46.49
C ILE A 209 9.18 10.71 46.03
N LEU A 210 9.11 11.57 45.01
CA LEU A 210 7.88 11.86 44.28
C LEU A 210 7.79 10.88 43.10
N ALA A 211 6.96 9.85 43.24
CA ALA A 211 6.75 8.83 42.21
C ALA A 211 5.53 9.21 41.37
N GLY A 212 5.75 9.64 40.14
CA GLY A 212 4.68 10.00 39.20
C GLY A 212 4.15 11.43 39.38
N GLY A 213 4.73 12.17 40.33
CA GLY A 213 4.53 13.60 40.48
C GLY A 213 5.86 14.34 40.46
N HIS A 214 5.82 15.67 40.62
CA HIS A 214 7.02 16.49 40.53
C HIS A 214 6.96 17.71 41.45
N ALA A 215 8.12 18.23 41.83
CA ALA A 215 8.25 19.53 42.50
C ALA A 215 8.71 20.59 41.50
N SER A 216 7.84 21.54 41.19
CA SER A 216 8.09 22.64 40.24
C SER A 216 8.42 23.98 40.91
N GLY A 217 8.07 24.15 42.19
CA GLY A 217 8.50 25.28 43.00
C GLY A 217 9.97 25.20 43.45
N SER A 218 10.41 26.15 44.27
CA SER A 218 11.79 26.14 44.80
C SER A 218 11.98 24.99 45.78
N VAL A 219 13.01 24.15 45.57
CA VAL A 219 13.36 23.04 46.47
C VAL A 219 14.57 23.44 47.31
N THR A 220 14.47 23.27 48.63
CA THR A 220 15.55 23.45 49.60
C THR A 220 15.72 22.15 50.37
N VAL A 221 16.95 21.63 50.45
CA VAL A 221 17.33 20.41 51.16
C VAL A 221 18.45 20.75 52.15
N GLU A 222 18.34 20.27 53.38
CA GLU A 222 19.39 20.39 54.41
C GLU A 222 20.48 19.30 54.24
N GLU A 223 21.44 19.24 55.17
CA GLU A 223 22.54 18.25 55.18
C GLU A 223 21.98 16.82 55.15
N ASP A 224 22.56 15.95 54.32
CA ASP A 224 22.14 14.55 54.13
C ASP A 224 20.66 14.34 53.69
N ALA A 225 19.95 15.39 53.26
CA ALA A 225 18.59 15.30 52.74
C ALA A 225 18.56 15.17 51.21
N SER A 226 17.55 14.47 50.66
CA SER A 226 17.39 14.34 49.20
C SER A 226 15.95 14.30 48.73
N LEU A 227 15.71 14.90 47.56
CA LEU A 227 14.49 14.76 46.79
C LEU A 227 14.79 13.96 45.51
N THR A 228 14.04 12.88 45.29
CA THR A 228 14.07 12.11 44.03
C THR A 228 12.72 12.22 43.32
N GLN A 229 12.72 12.62 42.06
CA GLN A 229 11.51 12.70 41.22
C GLN A 229 11.57 11.64 40.14
N ARG A 230 10.52 10.81 40.07
CA ARG A 230 10.42 9.68 39.15
C ARG A 230 9.19 9.81 38.29
N SER A 231 9.30 9.43 37.04
CA SER A 231 8.18 9.25 36.12
C SER A 231 7.98 7.76 35.84
N TYR A 232 6.75 7.43 35.44
CA TYR A 232 6.37 6.08 35.11
C TYR A 232 6.17 5.94 33.60
N LEU A 233 6.62 4.82 33.04
CA LEU A 233 6.36 4.41 31.67
C LEU A 233 5.63 3.06 31.71
N SER A 234 4.44 3.03 31.10
CA SER A 234 3.72 1.81 30.75
C SER A 234 3.76 1.60 29.25
N VAL A 235 4.10 0.40 28.80
CA VAL A 235 3.98 0.00 27.42
C VAL A 235 3.11 -1.25 27.34
N THR A 236 2.03 -1.16 26.57
CA THR A 236 1.15 -2.27 26.23
C THR A 236 1.39 -2.63 24.77
N VAL A 237 1.74 -3.89 24.52
CA VAL A 237 1.99 -4.44 23.18
C VAL A 237 0.83 -5.35 22.82
N LEU A 238 0.22 -5.10 21.67
CA LEU A 238 -0.90 -5.86 21.14
C LEU A 238 -0.53 -6.47 19.80
N ASP A 239 -0.94 -7.71 19.57
CA ASP A 239 -0.78 -8.45 18.33
C ASP A 239 -2.18 -8.81 17.82
N ALA A 240 -2.61 -8.13 16.75
CA ALA A 240 -3.98 -8.21 16.23
C ALA A 240 -5.07 -7.93 17.29
N GLY A 241 -4.79 -7.00 18.21
CA GLY A 241 -5.70 -6.60 19.29
C GLY A 241 -5.62 -7.48 20.54
N GLU A 242 -4.92 -8.61 20.49
CA GLU A 242 -4.69 -9.47 21.65
C GLU A 242 -3.38 -9.10 22.37
N PRO A 243 -3.30 -9.25 23.71
CA PRO A 243 -2.06 -9.01 24.44
C PRO A 243 -0.88 -9.84 23.93
N ALA A 244 0.21 -9.17 23.55
CA ALA A 244 1.44 -9.82 23.12
C ALA A 244 2.34 -10.11 24.33
N GLU A 245 2.26 -11.32 24.88
CA GLU A 245 3.15 -11.78 25.96
C GLU A 245 4.59 -11.98 25.45
N ASN A 246 5.59 -11.67 26.29
CA ASN A 246 7.02 -11.82 25.99
C ASN A 246 7.58 -10.90 24.89
N ALA A 247 6.93 -9.78 24.58
CA ALA A 247 7.53 -8.71 23.81
C ALA A 247 8.57 -7.98 24.67
N ASP A 248 9.77 -7.76 24.14
CA ASP A 248 10.85 -7.09 24.84
C ASP A 248 10.72 -5.57 24.72
N VAL A 249 10.62 -4.88 25.86
CA VAL A 249 10.57 -3.42 25.92
C VAL A 249 11.87 -2.92 26.57
N ALA A 250 12.57 -2.04 25.86
CA ALA A 250 13.83 -1.46 26.33
C ALA A 250 13.82 0.08 26.29
N VAL A 251 14.33 0.70 27.36
CA VAL A 251 14.58 2.14 27.43
C VAL A 251 15.76 2.44 28.33
N ASP A 252 16.74 3.19 27.85
CA ASP A 252 17.91 3.68 28.61
C ASP A 252 18.64 2.59 29.44
N GLY A 253 18.80 1.39 28.86
CA GLY A 253 19.46 0.24 29.49
C GLY A 253 18.56 -0.63 30.38
N TRP A 254 17.33 -0.21 30.66
CA TRP A 254 16.29 -1.10 31.18
C TRP A 254 15.74 -1.97 30.04
N LEU A 255 15.52 -3.24 30.32
CA LEU A 255 14.95 -4.25 29.41
C LEU A 255 14.03 -5.15 30.22
N GLN A 256 12.79 -5.31 29.77
CA GLN A 256 11.82 -6.21 30.37
C GLN A 256 10.87 -6.75 29.31
N SER A 257 10.52 -8.03 29.42
CA SER A 257 9.49 -8.64 28.59
C SER A 257 8.09 -8.37 29.13
N THR A 258 7.11 -8.21 28.25
CA THR A 258 5.70 -8.00 28.60
C THR A 258 5.10 -9.20 29.33
N ASP A 259 4.17 -8.93 30.25
CA ASP A 259 3.40 -9.94 30.97
C ASP A 259 2.24 -10.53 30.14
N LEU A 260 1.39 -11.35 30.78
CA LEU A 260 0.19 -11.96 30.17
C LEU A 260 -0.84 -10.93 29.66
N ASN A 261 -0.76 -9.67 30.11
CA ASN A 261 -1.60 -8.58 29.63
C ASN A 261 -0.87 -7.73 28.56
N GLY A 262 0.24 -8.23 28.03
CA GLY A 262 1.05 -7.54 27.03
C GLY A 262 1.72 -6.29 27.61
N LYS A 263 1.87 -6.18 28.93
CA LYS A 263 2.29 -4.96 29.61
C LYS A 263 3.72 -5.06 30.15
N ALA A 264 4.51 -4.01 29.92
CA ALA A 264 5.80 -3.78 30.57
C ALA A 264 5.81 -2.39 31.21
N GLU A 265 6.33 -2.31 32.44
CA GLU A 265 6.24 -1.10 33.25
C GLU A 265 7.58 -0.78 33.90
N THR A 266 7.96 0.49 33.93
CA THR A 266 9.16 0.93 34.64
C THR A 266 9.03 2.32 35.22
N TRP A 267 9.93 2.60 36.14
CA TRP A 267 10.05 3.89 36.81
C TRP A 267 11.43 4.48 36.53
N PHE A 268 11.45 5.70 36.01
CA PHE A 268 12.66 6.40 35.64
C PHE A 268 12.90 7.59 36.55
N THR A 269 14.10 7.70 37.13
CA THR A 269 14.50 8.89 37.91
C THR A 269 15.02 9.95 36.96
N TRP A 270 14.26 11.04 36.78
CA TRP A 270 14.64 12.12 35.89
C TRP A 270 15.23 13.32 36.63
N LYS A 271 15.05 13.43 37.95
CA LYS A 271 15.65 14.51 38.76
C LYS A 271 15.95 14.06 40.18
N THR A 272 17.13 14.42 40.67
CA THR A 272 17.52 14.32 42.08
C THR A 272 18.03 15.67 42.57
N VAL A 273 17.65 16.09 43.77
CA VAL A 273 18.15 17.31 44.43
C VAL A 273 18.70 16.91 45.80
N ASP A 274 19.98 17.18 46.03
CA ASP A 274 20.69 16.94 47.29
C ASP A 274 21.55 18.16 47.67
N GLU A 275 22.39 18.03 48.71
CA GLU A 275 23.30 19.09 49.17
C GLU A 275 24.31 19.59 48.11
N ASN A 276 24.58 18.79 47.06
CA ASN A 276 25.47 19.14 45.95
C ASN A 276 24.73 19.85 44.81
N GLY A 277 23.40 19.95 44.86
CA GLY A 277 22.55 20.61 43.88
C GLY A 277 21.63 19.64 43.14
N ALA A 278 21.10 20.09 41.98
CA ALA A 278 20.17 19.29 41.19
C ALA A 278 20.88 18.55 40.04
N SER A 279 20.67 17.24 39.97
CA SER A 279 20.96 16.40 38.81
C SER A 279 19.68 16.18 38.01
N VAL A 280 19.70 16.46 36.70
CA VAL A 280 18.50 16.40 35.82
C VAL A 280 18.83 15.59 34.56
N SER A 281 17.93 14.68 34.20
CA SER A 281 17.94 13.85 32.99
C SER A 281 16.62 14.02 32.25
N ASP A 282 16.54 15.08 31.43
CA ASP A 282 15.32 15.53 30.74
C ASP A 282 15.36 15.31 29.22
N SER A 283 16.38 14.62 28.71
CA SER A 283 16.53 14.35 27.29
C SER A 283 15.55 13.28 26.80
N GLN A 284 15.12 13.41 25.53
CA GLN A 284 14.28 12.42 24.89
C GLN A 284 14.97 11.04 24.85
N ARG A 285 14.21 10.01 25.18
CA ARG A 285 14.61 8.60 25.16
C ARG A 285 13.85 7.87 24.06
N THR A 286 14.51 6.89 23.46
CA THR A 286 13.87 5.94 22.55
C THR A 286 13.44 4.72 23.36
N VAL A 287 12.14 4.43 23.31
CA VAL A 287 11.57 3.17 23.78
C VAL A 287 11.58 2.22 22.59
N ILE A 288 12.30 1.12 22.73
CA ILE A 288 12.42 0.06 21.73
C ILE A 288 11.48 -1.05 22.16
N ILE A 289 10.60 -1.48 21.28
CA ILE A 289 9.69 -2.61 21.47
C ILE A 289 10.05 -3.65 20.42
N GLN A 290 10.46 -4.82 20.86
CA GLN A 290 10.75 -5.95 20.00
C GLN A 290 9.74 -7.07 20.25
N TYR A 291 9.10 -7.56 19.20
CA TYR A 291 8.25 -8.74 19.27
C TYR A 291 8.50 -9.62 18.06
N ALA A 292 8.89 -10.87 18.28
CA ALA A 292 9.51 -11.72 17.27
C ALA A 292 10.71 -10.98 16.61
N ASP A 293 10.74 -10.89 15.28
CA ASP A 293 11.77 -10.20 14.51
C ASP A 293 11.42 -8.74 14.20
N LEU A 294 10.33 -8.22 14.77
CA LEU A 294 9.81 -6.89 14.50
C LEU A 294 10.25 -5.91 15.57
N ASN A 295 10.71 -4.74 15.13
CA ASN A 295 11.09 -3.64 16.01
C ASN A 295 10.17 -2.44 15.80
N ARG A 296 9.65 -1.89 16.90
CA ARG A 296 8.92 -0.62 16.96
C ARG A 296 9.63 0.35 17.89
N TYR A 297 9.56 1.62 17.52
CA TYR A 297 10.22 2.69 18.24
C TYR A 297 9.20 3.75 18.65
N LYS A 298 9.21 4.11 19.93
CA LYS A 298 8.44 5.24 20.46
C LYS A 298 9.41 6.21 21.14
N SER A 299 8.99 7.47 21.24
CA SER A 299 9.75 8.51 21.91
C SER A 299 9.08 8.88 23.23
N TRP A 300 9.90 9.06 24.26
CA TRP A 300 9.44 9.47 25.59
C TRP A 300 10.38 10.51 26.19
N ILE A 301 9.82 11.53 26.84
CA ILE A 301 10.58 12.48 27.64
C ILE A 301 10.30 12.16 29.11
N PRO A 302 11.31 11.72 29.89
CA PRO A 302 11.08 11.21 31.25
C PRO A 302 10.63 12.23 32.28
N THR A 303 10.42 13.50 31.93
CA THR A 303 9.86 14.52 32.84
C THR A 303 8.36 14.36 33.08
N SER A 304 7.70 13.44 32.38
CA SER A 304 6.27 13.16 32.47
C SER A 304 5.99 11.66 32.44
N ASN A 305 4.90 11.24 33.09
CA ASN A 305 4.43 9.86 32.98
C ASN A 305 3.90 9.59 31.57
N ALA A 306 4.04 8.37 31.07
CA ALA A 306 3.52 7.96 29.77
C ALA A 306 2.91 6.55 29.80
N GLU A 307 1.79 6.40 29.11
CA GLU A 307 1.21 5.12 28.76
C GLU A 307 1.21 5.00 27.24
N MET A 308 1.73 3.90 26.71
CA MET A 308 1.88 3.66 25.29
C MET A 308 1.20 2.36 24.91
N GLU A 309 0.39 2.40 23.86
CA GLU A 309 -0.11 1.21 23.20
C GLU A 309 0.59 1.05 21.85
N VAL A 310 1.08 -0.15 21.57
CA VAL A 310 1.85 -0.47 20.36
C VAL A 310 1.25 -1.71 19.72
N MET A 311 0.83 -1.57 18.48
CA MET A 311 0.29 -2.67 17.69
C MET A 311 1.39 -3.28 16.81
N ILE A 312 1.55 -4.60 16.92
CA ILE A 312 2.48 -5.42 16.15
C ILE A 312 1.71 -6.66 15.70
N SER A 313 0.92 -6.51 14.64
CA SER A 313 0.08 -7.60 14.15
C SER A 313 0.89 -8.56 13.29
N THR A 314 0.82 -9.84 13.62
CA THR A 314 1.53 -10.93 12.97
C THR A 314 0.55 -12.00 12.49
N ILE A 315 0.81 -12.57 11.31
CA ILE A 315 0.14 -13.80 10.88
C ILE A 315 0.92 -14.96 11.51
N LYS A 316 0.24 -15.79 12.30
CA LYS A 316 0.86 -16.89 13.08
C LYS A 316 0.78 -18.25 12.38
N ASP A 317 -0.20 -18.41 11.51
CA ASP A 317 -0.48 -19.68 10.86
C ASP A 317 0.40 -19.82 9.62
N GLU A 318 1.27 -20.83 9.57
CA GLU A 318 2.02 -21.19 8.35
C GLU A 318 1.09 -21.74 7.25
N THR A 319 -0.10 -22.21 7.63
CA THR A 319 -1.10 -22.75 6.71
C THR A 319 -2.50 -22.40 7.18
N LEU A 320 -3.27 -21.72 6.33
CA LEU A 320 -4.64 -21.32 6.62
C LEU A 320 -5.60 -22.50 6.45
N SER A 321 -5.90 -23.18 7.56
CA SER A 321 -6.95 -24.21 7.63
C SER A 321 -8.37 -23.63 7.74
N GLN A 322 -8.49 -22.32 8.02
CA GLN A 322 -9.72 -21.55 8.05
C GLN A 322 -9.50 -20.21 7.35
N SER A 323 -10.58 -19.58 6.88
CA SER A 323 -10.47 -18.27 6.24
C SER A 323 -10.05 -17.21 7.27
N MET A 324 -9.19 -16.29 6.85
CA MET A 324 -8.62 -15.23 7.67
C MET A 324 -8.87 -13.89 6.99
N ARG A 325 -9.15 -12.86 7.80
CA ARG A 325 -9.33 -11.49 7.35
C ARG A 325 -8.38 -10.57 8.09
N LEU A 326 -7.57 -9.81 7.36
CA LEU A 326 -6.66 -8.81 7.90
C LEU A 326 -7.36 -7.46 7.92
N GLU A 327 -7.68 -6.95 9.11
CA GLU A 327 -8.41 -5.68 9.26
C GLU A 327 -7.45 -4.50 9.40
N SER A 328 -7.84 -3.34 8.86
CA SER A 328 -7.02 -2.11 8.87
C SER A 328 -6.82 -1.52 10.26
N VAL A 329 -7.75 -1.76 11.19
CA VAL A 329 -7.57 -1.36 12.61
C VAL A 329 -6.35 -2.05 13.24
N PHE A 330 -5.93 -3.18 12.68
CA PHE A 330 -4.76 -3.95 13.12
C PHE A 330 -3.52 -3.72 12.25
N SER A 331 -3.59 -2.83 11.26
CA SER A 331 -2.48 -2.51 10.37
C SER A 331 -1.35 -1.77 11.13
N PRO A 332 -0.07 -2.00 10.80
CA PRO A 332 0.45 -2.94 9.78
C PRO A 332 0.52 -4.40 10.25
N TRP A 333 0.24 -5.32 9.32
CA TRP A 333 0.40 -6.77 9.45
C TRP A 333 1.76 -7.23 8.93
N HIS A 334 2.33 -8.26 9.55
CA HIS A 334 3.62 -8.81 9.18
C HIS A 334 3.54 -10.31 9.01
N LEU A 335 4.14 -10.79 7.92
CA LEU A 335 4.32 -12.20 7.63
C LEU A 335 5.81 -12.55 7.76
N GLY A 336 6.15 -13.29 8.82
CA GLY A 336 7.53 -13.67 9.16
C GLY A 336 7.95 -15.07 8.70
N HIS A 337 7.04 -15.84 8.12
CA HIS A 337 7.26 -17.21 7.62
C HIS A 337 6.39 -17.44 6.37
N ASP A 338 6.68 -18.46 5.58
CA ASP A 338 5.85 -18.79 4.42
C ASP A 338 4.40 -19.06 4.83
N LEU A 339 3.47 -18.63 3.98
CA LEU A 339 2.04 -18.80 4.20
C LEU A 339 1.43 -19.61 3.07
N VAL A 340 0.79 -20.73 3.41
CA VAL A 340 -0.03 -21.51 2.46
C VAL A 340 -1.51 -21.22 2.69
N VAL A 341 -2.17 -20.63 1.70
CA VAL A 341 -3.63 -20.48 1.66
C VAL A 341 -4.21 -21.76 1.08
N SER A 342 -4.70 -22.65 1.94
CA SER A 342 -5.17 -23.99 1.54
C SER A 342 -6.44 -23.97 0.67
N PRO A 343 -6.71 -25.05 -0.10
CA PRO A 343 -7.93 -25.16 -0.88
C PRO A 343 -9.20 -24.99 -0.03
N GLY A 344 -10.12 -24.16 -0.51
CA GLY A 344 -11.39 -23.88 0.17
C GLY A 344 -11.31 -22.88 1.32
N THR A 345 -10.15 -22.26 1.56
CA THR A 345 -10.01 -21.13 2.48
C THR A 345 -9.74 -19.82 1.73
N THR A 346 -10.01 -18.71 2.40
CA THR A 346 -9.79 -17.36 1.87
C THR A 346 -8.92 -16.55 2.81
N LEU A 347 -7.88 -15.92 2.27
CA LEU A 347 -7.20 -14.80 2.92
C LEU A 347 -7.76 -13.50 2.32
N GLU A 348 -8.41 -12.69 3.14
CA GLU A 348 -8.94 -11.39 2.74
C GLU A 348 -8.09 -10.28 3.37
N VAL A 349 -7.46 -9.45 2.54
CA VAL A 349 -6.73 -8.25 2.97
C VAL A 349 -7.63 -7.05 2.73
N MET A 350 -8.09 -6.42 3.82
CA MET A 350 -9.04 -5.31 3.74
C MET A 350 -8.40 -4.03 3.20
N ALA A 351 -9.24 -3.11 2.72
CA ALA A 351 -8.82 -1.75 2.37
C ALA A 351 -8.06 -1.06 3.51
N ASP A 352 -7.11 -0.19 3.15
CA ASP A 352 -6.21 0.54 4.05
C ASP A 352 -5.31 -0.37 4.93
N THR A 353 -5.18 -1.65 4.58
CA THR A 353 -4.32 -2.60 5.28
C THR A 353 -2.94 -2.65 4.65
N GLU A 354 -1.90 -2.61 5.48
CA GLU A 354 -0.51 -2.83 5.08
C GLU A 354 -0.13 -4.26 5.48
N LEU A 355 0.28 -5.09 4.51
CA LEU A 355 0.82 -6.43 4.72
C LEU A 355 2.28 -6.47 4.28
N SER A 356 3.19 -6.52 5.26
CA SER A 356 4.63 -6.61 5.03
C SER A 356 5.12 -8.06 5.06
N LEU A 357 5.84 -8.48 4.02
CA LEU A 357 6.48 -9.79 3.92
C LEU A 357 7.96 -9.67 4.30
N ALA A 358 8.45 -10.57 5.15
CA ALA A 358 9.87 -10.66 5.47
C ALA A 358 10.71 -11.12 4.26
N PRO A 359 12.04 -10.89 4.26
CA PRO A 359 12.93 -11.39 3.22
C PRO A 359 12.84 -12.91 3.09
N GLU A 360 12.90 -13.41 1.85
CA GLU A 360 12.79 -14.83 1.47
C GLU A 360 11.44 -15.49 1.79
N ILE A 361 10.48 -14.75 2.33
CA ILE A 361 9.15 -15.25 2.69
C ILE A 361 8.13 -14.97 1.59
N GLY A 362 7.27 -15.95 1.30
CA GLY A 362 6.23 -15.86 0.28
C GLY A 362 4.85 -16.34 0.72
N ILE A 363 3.89 -16.12 -0.17
CA ILE A 363 2.51 -16.61 -0.03
C ILE A 363 2.23 -17.60 -1.17
N GLU A 364 1.94 -18.84 -0.83
CA GLU A 364 1.46 -19.87 -1.75
C GLU A 364 -0.06 -19.95 -1.70
N ILE A 365 -0.71 -19.84 -2.86
CA ILE A 365 -2.15 -19.78 -2.98
C ILE A 365 -2.66 -21.04 -3.68
N GLU A 366 -3.30 -21.93 -2.92
CA GLU A 366 -4.10 -23.05 -3.45
C GLU A 366 -5.61 -22.84 -3.21
N GLY A 367 -5.96 -21.89 -2.34
CA GLY A 367 -7.32 -21.41 -2.06
C GLY A 367 -7.62 -20.09 -2.78
N THR A 368 -8.08 -19.10 -2.03
CA THR A 368 -8.38 -17.76 -2.59
C THR A 368 -7.72 -16.66 -1.77
N VAL A 369 -7.11 -15.69 -2.45
CA VAL A 369 -6.67 -14.43 -1.84
C VAL A 369 -7.45 -13.28 -2.46
N LEU A 370 -8.06 -12.45 -1.62
CA LEU A 370 -8.80 -11.26 -2.01
C LEU A 370 -8.12 -10.04 -1.40
N THR A 371 -7.85 -9.01 -2.19
CA THR A 371 -7.31 -7.73 -1.71
C THR A 371 -7.93 -6.56 -2.47
N GLY A 372 -8.20 -5.48 -1.75
CA GLY A 372 -8.74 -4.23 -2.28
C GLY A 372 -8.11 -3.04 -1.56
N GLU A 373 -7.65 -2.00 -2.26
CA GLU A 373 -7.09 -0.76 -1.67
C GLU A 373 -6.07 -1.00 -0.53
N ALA A 374 -5.22 -2.03 -0.68
CA ALA A 374 -4.21 -2.40 0.31
C ALA A 374 -2.79 -2.14 -0.20
N TRP A 375 -1.82 -2.17 0.71
CA TRP A 375 -0.40 -2.29 0.37
C TRP A 375 0.09 -3.68 0.74
N ILE A 376 0.70 -4.38 -0.21
CA ILE A 376 1.32 -5.69 0.02
C ILE A 376 2.75 -5.61 -0.48
N GLY A 377 3.73 -5.92 0.36
CA GLY A 377 5.10 -5.82 -0.09
C GLY A 377 6.17 -6.20 0.91
N GLY A 378 7.40 -6.30 0.44
CA GLY A 378 8.52 -6.73 1.27
C GLY A 378 9.80 -6.81 0.46
N TYR A 379 10.81 -6.03 0.88
CA TYR A 379 12.11 -6.05 0.24
C TYR A 379 12.75 -7.45 0.36
N GLY A 380 13.09 -8.04 -0.78
CA GLY A 380 13.67 -9.38 -0.85
C GLY A 380 12.70 -10.51 -0.50
N SER A 381 11.39 -10.27 -0.45
CA SER A 381 10.39 -11.33 -0.26
C SER A 381 10.40 -12.33 -1.43
N ALA A 382 9.95 -13.56 -1.17
CA ALA A 382 9.77 -14.57 -2.23
C ALA A 382 8.51 -14.30 -3.09
N GLY A 383 7.66 -13.36 -2.67
CA GLY A 383 6.50 -12.88 -3.43
C GLY A 383 5.27 -13.76 -3.29
N ILE A 384 4.45 -13.83 -4.34
CA ILE A 384 3.20 -14.57 -4.35
C ILE A 384 3.26 -15.64 -5.44
N THR A 385 2.97 -16.88 -5.09
CA THR A 385 2.84 -17.99 -6.04
C THR A 385 1.41 -18.51 -6.03
N VAL A 386 0.73 -18.45 -7.18
CA VAL A 386 -0.59 -19.03 -7.39
C VAL A 386 -0.43 -20.45 -7.90
N GLY A 387 -0.70 -21.41 -7.01
CA GLY A 387 -0.66 -22.83 -7.28
C GLY A 387 -1.92 -23.37 -7.98
N PRO A 388 -2.01 -24.69 -8.17
CA PRO A 388 -3.13 -25.32 -8.88
C PRO A 388 -4.48 -25.04 -8.21
N ASN A 389 -5.44 -24.52 -8.98
CA ASN A 389 -6.76 -24.08 -8.52
C ASN A 389 -6.74 -22.90 -7.53
N GLY A 390 -5.56 -22.32 -7.27
CA GLY A 390 -5.43 -21.07 -6.54
C GLY A 390 -6.04 -19.92 -7.33
N ASN A 391 -6.64 -18.98 -6.59
CA ASN A 391 -7.24 -17.78 -7.15
C ASN A 391 -6.74 -16.53 -6.41
N LEU A 392 -6.00 -15.68 -7.11
CA LEU A 392 -5.57 -14.36 -6.61
C LEU A 392 -6.44 -13.28 -7.25
N GLN A 393 -7.14 -12.48 -6.44
CA GLN A 393 -7.89 -11.33 -6.90
C GLN A 393 -7.41 -10.08 -6.19
N MET A 394 -6.86 -9.16 -6.96
CA MET A 394 -6.37 -7.89 -6.47
C MET A 394 -7.12 -6.76 -7.17
N ALA A 395 -7.69 -5.85 -6.40
CA ALA A 395 -8.28 -4.62 -6.89
C ALA A 395 -7.56 -3.43 -6.25
N THR A 396 -7.19 -2.40 -7.02
CA THR A 396 -6.64 -1.13 -6.51
C THR A 396 -5.49 -1.27 -5.51
N THR A 397 -4.78 -2.38 -5.56
CA THR A 397 -3.74 -2.74 -4.59
C THR A 397 -2.40 -2.21 -5.06
N LEU A 398 -1.57 -1.74 -4.13
CA LEU A 398 -0.18 -1.42 -4.38
C LEU A 398 0.67 -2.62 -3.97
N TYR A 399 1.35 -3.24 -4.94
CA TYR A 399 2.22 -4.38 -4.71
C TYR A 399 3.68 -4.02 -4.98
N SER A 400 4.57 -4.31 -4.03
CA SER A 400 6.01 -4.09 -4.21
C SER A 400 6.89 -5.08 -3.44
N GLY A 401 7.67 -5.91 -4.14
CA GLY A 401 8.48 -6.95 -3.51
C GLY A 401 8.84 -8.09 -4.44
N GLY A 402 8.68 -9.33 -3.98
CA GLY A 402 8.99 -10.53 -4.77
C GLY A 402 8.05 -10.74 -5.96
N PRO A 403 8.36 -11.69 -6.86
CA PRO A 403 7.56 -11.96 -8.06
C PRO A 403 6.12 -12.36 -7.74
N ILE A 404 5.18 -12.06 -8.65
CA ILE A 404 3.88 -12.73 -8.69
C ILE A 404 3.94 -13.79 -9.79
N THR A 405 3.83 -15.06 -9.41
CA THR A 405 3.93 -16.20 -10.32
C THR A 405 2.63 -16.97 -10.36
N VAL A 406 2.00 -17.05 -11.53
CA VAL A 406 0.83 -17.88 -11.79
C VAL A 406 1.29 -19.20 -12.42
N GLY A 407 1.23 -20.26 -11.62
CA GLY A 407 1.59 -21.61 -12.02
C GLY A 407 0.48 -22.34 -12.77
N PRO A 408 0.71 -23.64 -13.09
CA PRO A 408 -0.24 -24.46 -13.81
C PRO A 408 -1.61 -24.51 -13.13
N SER A 409 -2.68 -24.25 -13.89
CA SER A 409 -4.08 -24.24 -13.41
C SER A 409 -4.38 -23.24 -12.29
N GLY A 410 -3.47 -22.29 -12.01
CA GLY A 410 -3.74 -21.14 -11.16
C GLY A 410 -4.39 -20.00 -11.95
N SER A 411 -5.08 -19.10 -11.25
CA SER A 411 -5.68 -17.91 -11.84
C SER A 411 -5.38 -16.68 -10.99
N ALA A 412 -4.97 -15.59 -11.66
CA ALA A 412 -4.83 -14.28 -11.03
C ALA A 412 -5.57 -13.22 -11.87
N SER A 413 -6.25 -12.31 -11.19
CA SER A 413 -6.89 -11.12 -11.78
C SER A 413 -6.44 -9.88 -11.00
N LEU A 414 -5.79 -8.96 -11.71
CA LEU A 414 -5.21 -7.72 -11.19
C LEU A 414 -5.94 -6.53 -11.82
N ALA A 415 -6.87 -5.93 -11.09
CA ALA A 415 -7.68 -4.80 -11.56
C ALA A 415 -7.20 -3.47 -10.94
N SER A 416 -6.76 -2.52 -11.77
CA SER A 416 -6.23 -1.22 -11.36
C SER A 416 -5.09 -1.32 -10.34
N VAL A 417 -4.26 -2.36 -10.46
CA VAL A 417 -3.15 -2.64 -9.53
C VAL A 417 -1.90 -1.90 -9.97
N THR A 418 -1.16 -1.35 -9.01
CA THR A 418 0.20 -0.87 -9.26
C THR A 418 1.19 -1.91 -8.76
N VAL A 419 1.96 -2.49 -9.69
CA VAL A 419 3.03 -3.43 -9.42
C VAL A 419 4.37 -2.72 -9.64
N SER A 420 5.19 -2.63 -8.60
CA SER A 420 6.50 -1.98 -8.64
C SER A 420 7.55 -2.91 -8.08
N ASP A 421 8.76 -2.93 -8.64
CA ASP A 421 9.87 -3.78 -8.15
C ASP A 421 9.60 -5.30 -8.18
N ALA A 422 8.58 -5.74 -8.93
CA ALA A 422 8.18 -7.15 -8.97
C ALA A 422 7.81 -7.61 -10.37
N PRO A 423 8.43 -8.70 -10.89
CA PRO A 423 8.03 -9.26 -12.17
C PRO A 423 6.75 -10.10 -12.04
N LEU A 424 5.93 -10.06 -13.07
CA LEU A 424 4.75 -10.93 -13.25
C LEU A 424 5.12 -12.10 -14.16
N THR A 425 4.70 -13.31 -13.80
CA THR A 425 4.91 -14.49 -14.63
C THR A 425 3.66 -15.35 -14.68
N VAL A 426 3.25 -15.75 -15.88
CA VAL A 426 2.21 -16.78 -16.09
C VAL A 426 2.79 -17.91 -16.92
N SER A 427 2.51 -19.15 -16.53
CA SER A 427 3.10 -20.32 -17.16
C SER A 427 2.10 -21.43 -17.45
N THR A 428 2.37 -22.20 -18.50
CA THR A 428 1.62 -23.40 -18.89
C THR A 428 0.13 -23.11 -19.11
N ASN A 429 -0.78 -23.75 -18.36
CA ASN A 429 -2.21 -23.49 -18.45
C ASN A 429 -2.72 -22.57 -17.31
N GLY A 430 -1.83 -21.78 -16.70
CA GLY A 430 -2.20 -20.71 -15.78
C GLY A 430 -2.83 -19.53 -16.55
N ILE A 431 -3.65 -18.74 -15.84
CA ILE A 431 -4.36 -17.58 -16.40
C ILE A 431 -3.99 -16.34 -15.59
N LEU A 432 -3.44 -15.33 -16.24
CA LEU A 432 -3.19 -14.01 -15.66
C LEU A 432 -4.01 -12.96 -16.42
N GLU A 433 -4.86 -12.26 -15.69
CA GLU A 433 -5.65 -11.14 -16.18
C GLU A 433 -5.16 -9.85 -15.51
N ILE A 434 -4.94 -8.81 -16.31
CA ILE A 434 -4.50 -7.48 -15.87
C ILE A 434 -5.41 -6.45 -16.54
N ILE A 435 -6.17 -5.71 -15.76
CA ILE A 435 -7.14 -4.73 -16.27
C ILE A 435 -6.81 -3.40 -15.62
N ASP A 436 -6.43 -2.40 -16.41
CA ASP A 436 -5.89 -1.13 -15.94
C ASP A 436 -4.65 -1.29 -15.04
N GLY A 437 -4.14 -0.15 -14.54
CA GLY A 437 -3.04 -0.11 -13.58
C GLY A 437 -1.68 0.08 -14.24
N SER A 438 -0.62 -0.19 -13.49
CA SER A 438 0.75 0.10 -13.92
C SER A 438 1.75 -0.94 -13.43
N ILE A 439 2.66 -1.35 -14.29
CA ILE A 439 3.72 -2.32 -13.98
C ILE A 439 5.08 -1.71 -14.29
N SER A 440 5.99 -1.70 -13.31
CA SER A 440 7.29 -1.07 -13.49
C SER A 440 8.41 -1.56 -12.55
N GLN A 441 9.63 -1.09 -12.83
CA GLN A 441 10.83 -1.18 -11.97
C GLN A 441 11.39 -2.61 -11.81
N THR A 442 11.49 -3.37 -12.89
CA THR A 442 12.08 -4.73 -12.84
C THR A 442 12.75 -5.10 -14.17
N ASP A 443 13.66 -6.07 -14.19
CA ASP A 443 14.38 -6.48 -15.42
C ASP A 443 13.47 -6.88 -16.58
N ILE A 444 12.40 -7.62 -16.29
CA ILE A 444 11.37 -8.00 -17.26
C ILE A 444 10.04 -7.93 -16.52
N CYS A 445 9.18 -7.00 -16.92
CA CYS A 445 7.93 -6.74 -16.22
C CYS A 445 6.95 -7.92 -16.30
N ILE A 446 6.79 -8.51 -17.48
CA ILE A 446 5.84 -9.61 -17.69
C ILE A 446 6.50 -10.73 -18.50
N ARG A 447 6.39 -11.97 -17.99
CA ARG A 447 6.75 -13.19 -18.71
C ARG A 447 5.51 -14.08 -18.90
N ALA A 448 5.25 -14.53 -20.12
CA ALA A 448 4.11 -15.36 -20.44
C ALA A 448 4.51 -16.61 -21.22
N THR A 449 4.11 -17.77 -20.72
CA THR A 449 4.10 -19.08 -21.41
C THR A 449 2.77 -19.80 -21.20
N GLY A 450 1.73 -19.03 -20.85
CA GLY A 450 0.36 -19.50 -20.63
C GLY A 450 -0.66 -18.48 -21.13
N THR A 451 -1.81 -18.36 -20.49
CA THR A 451 -2.84 -17.40 -20.91
C THR A 451 -2.63 -16.05 -20.24
N LEU A 452 -2.47 -14.99 -21.04
CA LEU A 452 -2.32 -13.61 -20.60
C LEU A 452 -3.41 -12.74 -21.23
N ASN A 453 -4.28 -12.19 -20.40
CA ASN A 453 -5.30 -11.22 -20.78
C ASN A 453 -4.92 -9.85 -20.21
N MET A 454 -4.83 -8.82 -21.05
CA MET A 454 -4.48 -7.47 -20.64
C MET A 454 -5.36 -6.44 -21.32
N ASP A 455 -5.78 -5.43 -20.56
CA ASP A 455 -6.58 -4.30 -21.04
C ASP A 455 -6.16 -3.01 -20.31
N GLY A 456 -5.99 -1.90 -21.03
CA GLY A 456 -5.80 -0.56 -20.45
C GLY A 456 -4.57 -0.37 -19.55
N THR A 457 -3.54 -1.21 -19.67
CA THR A 457 -2.41 -1.25 -18.72
C THR A 457 -1.24 -0.38 -19.17
N THR A 458 -0.64 0.38 -18.25
CA THR A 458 0.62 1.10 -18.49
C THR A 458 1.83 0.27 -18.08
N ILE A 459 2.86 0.19 -18.93
CA ILE A 459 4.09 -0.55 -18.65
C ILE A 459 5.31 0.35 -18.89
N GLY A 460 6.26 0.37 -17.97
CA GLY A 460 7.46 1.24 -18.06
C GLY A 460 8.56 0.85 -17.09
N ASP A 461 9.75 1.44 -17.27
CA ASP A 461 10.91 1.18 -16.39
C ASP A 461 11.22 -0.32 -16.21
N CYS A 462 11.10 -1.12 -17.28
CA CYS A 462 11.27 -2.57 -17.23
C CYS A 462 12.69 -3.02 -17.63
N ASP A 463 13.72 -2.18 -17.48
CA ASP A 463 15.14 -2.39 -17.81
C ASP A 463 15.42 -3.13 -19.13
N MET A 464 15.13 -4.44 -19.26
CA MET A 464 15.21 -5.21 -20.51
C MET A 464 13.92 -5.24 -21.35
N TYR A 465 12.83 -5.85 -20.89
CA TYR A 465 11.60 -6.08 -21.69
C TYR A 465 10.35 -5.70 -20.91
N ALA A 466 9.44 -4.96 -21.54
CA ALA A 466 8.11 -4.74 -20.99
C ALA A 466 7.29 -6.05 -20.98
N LEU A 467 7.31 -6.80 -22.08
CA LEU A 467 6.64 -8.08 -22.21
C LEU A 467 7.52 -9.10 -22.95
N TRP A 468 7.61 -10.31 -22.40
CA TRP A 468 8.17 -11.47 -23.10
C TRP A 468 7.15 -12.60 -23.09
N ALA A 469 6.60 -12.93 -24.25
CA ALA A 469 5.69 -14.06 -24.45
C ALA A 469 6.31 -15.14 -25.35
N THR A 470 6.20 -16.40 -24.96
CA THR A 470 6.67 -17.54 -25.74
C THR A 470 5.69 -18.70 -25.61
N ASP A 471 5.18 -19.24 -26.73
CA ASP A 471 4.19 -20.34 -26.71
C ASP A 471 3.00 -20.01 -25.78
N ALA A 472 2.48 -18.77 -25.90
CA ALA A 472 1.47 -18.20 -25.03
C ALA A 472 0.16 -17.94 -25.80
N SER A 473 -0.95 -17.88 -25.06
CA SER A 473 -2.26 -17.48 -25.57
C SER A 473 -2.57 -16.07 -25.08
N LEU A 474 -2.70 -15.12 -26.00
CA LEU A 474 -2.68 -13.68 -25.71
C LEU A 474 -4.01 -13.02 -26.06
N TRP A 475 -4.54 -12.21 -25.16
CA TRP A 475 -5.59 -11.22 -25.43
C TRP A 475 -5.14 -9.90 -24.85
N ILE A 476 -4.53 -9.04 -25.66
CA ILE A 476 -3.90 -7.80 -25.20
C ILE A 476 -4.50 -6.62 -25.96
N GLU A 477 -5.11 -5.70 -25.22
CA GLU A 477 -5.77 -4.51 -25.74
C GLU A 477 -5.29 -3.25 -24.98
N ASP A 478 -5.22 -2.12 -25.67
CA ASP A 478 -5.02 -0.78 -25.09
C ASP A 478 -3.83 -0.64 -24.12
N ILE A 479 -2.66 -1.14 -24.52
CA ILE A 479 -1.42 -1.01 -23.75
C ILE A 479 -0.74 0.34 -23.99
N ASP A 480 -0.33 1.01 -22.92
CA ASP A 480 0.51 2.22 -22.99
C ASP A 480 1.95 1.90 -22.54
N LEU A 481 2.87 1.79 -23.50
CA LEU A 481 4.29 1.57 -23.23
C LEU A 481 5.01 2.91 -23.11
N VAL A 482 5.51 3.19 -21.91
CA VAL A 482 6.26 4.41 -21.59
C VAL A 482 7.77 4.17 -21.57
N SER A 483 8.54 5.19 -21.21
CA SER A 483 10.00 5.16 -21.17
C SER A 483 10.57 4.17 -20.14
N GLY A 484 11.86 3.87 -20.28
CA GLY A 484 12.64 3.14 -19.26
C GLY A 484 12.80 1.64 -19.52
N SER A 485 12.29 1.12 -20.62
CA SER A 485 12.49 -0.26 -21.06
C SER A 485 13.42 -0.31 -22.28
N SER A 486 14.42 -1.20 -22.29
CA SER A 486 15.31 -1.34 -23.46
C SER A 486 14.59 -1.88 -24.70
N ASN A 487 13.58 -2.72 -24.49
CA ASN A 487 12.73 -3.33 -25.52
C ASN A 487 11.26 -3.26 -25.06
N GLY A 488 10.32 -3.18 -26.00
CA GLY A 488 8.89 -3.28 -25.70
C GLY A 488 8.45 -4.72 -25.47
N ALA A 489 7.78 -5.32 -26.45
CA ALA A 489 7.29 -6.69 -26.40
C ALA A 489 8.07 -7.62 -27.34
N TRP A 490 8.46 -8.79 -26.84
CA TRP A 490 8.92 -9.91 -27.65
C TRP A 490 7.90 -11.04 -27.59
N ILE A 491 7.27 -11.33 -28.73
CA ILE A 491 6.23 -12.33 -28.90
C ILE A 491 6.77 -13.44 -29.81
N GLN A 492 6.90 -14.64 -29.28
CA GLN A 492 7.47 -15.78 -29.98
C GLN A 492 6.49 -16.94 -30.01
N GLN A 493 6.17 -17.49 -31.19
CA GLN A 493 5.32 -18.69 -31.34
C GLN A 493 4.02 -18.62 -30.52
N SER A 494 3.39 -17.45 -30.42
CA SER A 494 2.21 -17.21 -29.59
C SER A 494 0.99 -16.95 -30.47
N GLU A 495 -0.19 -17.25 -29.95
CA GLU A 495 -1.48 -17.12 -30.63
C GLU A 495 -2.36 -16.05 -29.95
N GLY A 496 -3.40 -15.59 -30.64
CA GLY A 496 -4.45 -14.72 -30.10
C GLY A 496 -4.53 -13.34 -30.74
N MET A 497 -4.62 -12.28 -29.93
CA MET A 497 -4.84 -10.91 -30.40
C MET A 497 -4.00 -9.88 -29.64
N LEU A 498 -3.39 -8.97 -30.39
CA LEU A 498 -2.78 -7.73 -29.90
C LEU A 498 -3.46 -6.55 -30.60
N SER A 499 -4.00 -5.60 -29.83
CA SER A 499 -4.51 -4.35 -30.40
C SER A 499 -4.36 -3.14 -29.49
N GLY A 500 -4.47 -1.94 -30.06
CA GLY A 500 -4.47 -0.68 -29.29
C GLY A 500 -3.13 -0.32 -28.65
N TRP A 501 -2.02 -1.01 -28.98
CA TRP A 501 -0.72 -0.76 -28.34
C TRP A 501 -0.15 0.60 -28.74
N GLN A 502 0.10 1.46 -27.75
CA GLN A 502 0.66 2.79 -27.91
C GLN A 502 2.10 2.81 -27.37
N SER A 503 3.04 3.41 -28.10
CA SER A 503 4.41 3.60 -27.60
C SER A 503 5.05 4.98 -27.87
N PRO A 504 4.31 6.12 -27.87
CA PRO A 504 4.90 7.43 -28.17
C PRO A 504 5.96 7.87 -27.14
N GLY A 505 5.94 7.28 -25.93
CA GLY A 505 6.90 7.54 -24.86
C GLY A 505 8.10 6.59 -24.84
N PHE A 506 8.17 5.59 -25.72
CA PHE A 506 9.24 4.60 -25.73
C PHE A 506 10.57 5.19 -26.17
N ASP A 507 11.63 4.95 -25.39
CA ASP A 507 12.98 5.48 -25.60
C ASP A 507 14.07 4.39 -25.64
N GLY A 508 13.66 3.13 -25.72
CA GLY A 508 14.55 1.97 -25.74
C GLY A 508 15.38 1.85 -27.02
N SER A 509 16.44 1.03 -26.96
CA SER A 509 17.33 0.76 -28.10
C SER A 509 16.89 -0.41 -28.97
N GLY A 510 16.04 -1.30 -28.47
CA GLY A 510 15.49 -2.43 -29.22
C GLY A 510 14.15 -2.10 -29.88
N ALA A 511 13.52 -3.12 -30.46
CA ALA A 511 12.20 -2.97 -31.06
C ALA A 511 11.10 -2.69 -30.02
N VAL A 512 10.08 -1.94 -30.43
CA VAL A 512 8.85 -1.78 -29.66
C VAL A 512 8.08 -3.09 -29.68
N LEU A 513 7.92 -3.69 -30.85
CA LEU A 513 7.29 -4.99 -31.02
C LEU A 513 8.19 -5.88 -31.86
N PHE A 514 8.60 -7.00 -31.27
CA PHE A 514 9.32 -8.05 -31.95
C PHE A 514 8.45 -9.30 -32.04
N LEU A 515 8.01 -9.63 -33.24
CA LEU A 515 7.25 -10.84 -33.56
C LEU A 515 8.20 -11.86 -34.17
N GLN A 516 8.28 -13.06 -33.59
CA GLN A 516 9.17 -14.11 -34.06
C GLN A 516 8.46 -15.44 -34.18
N MET A 517 8.53 -16.08 -35.35
CA MET A 517 7.88 -17.36 -35.63
C MET A 517 6.39 -17.35 -35.26
N VAL A 518 5.71 -16.25 -35.62
CA VAL A 518 4.25 -16.10 -35.46
C VAL A 518 3.55 -16.54 -36.74
N ASP A 519 2.29 -16.92 -36.64
CA ASP A 519 1.50 -17.34 -37.80
C ASP A 519 0.09 -16.72 -37.80
N GLY A 520 -0.79 -17.21 -38.68
CA GLY A 520 -2.16 -16.75 -38.82
C GLY A 520 -3.05 -16.93 -37.58
N ASP A 521 -2.60 -17.64 -36.54
CA ASP A 521 -3.32 -17.75 -35.27
C ASP A 521 -3.10 -16.52 -34.36
N LEU A 522 -2.16 -15.62 -34.71
CA LEU A 522 -1.96 -14.31 -34.06
C LEU A 522 -2.46 -13.17 -34.95
N SER A 523 -3.36 -12.35 -34.42
CA SER A 523 -3.83 -11.11 -35.04
C SER A 523 -3.19 -9.88 -34.38
N VAL A 524 -2.70 -8.95 -35.19
CA VAL A 524 -2.12 -7.68 -34.71
C VAL A 524 -2.76 -6.52 -35.46
N SER A 525 -3.39 -5.58 -34.75
CA SER A 525 -4.11 -4.46 -35.38
C SER A 525 -4.17 -3.21 -34.52
N ASP A 526 -4.50 -2.05 -35.09
CA ASP A 526 -4.71 -0.80 -34.32
C ASP A 526 -3.53 -0.40 -33.43
N MET A 527 -2.31 -0.55 -33.96
CA MET A 527 -1.07 -0.25 -33.23
C MET A 527 -0.62 1.19 -33.53
N ASN A 528 -0.06 1.88 -32.54
CA ASN A 528 0.61 3.16 -32.70
C ASN A 528 2.02 3.10 -32.11
N LEU A 529 2.98 2.73 -32.96
CA LEU A 529 4.35 2.44 -32.54
C LEU A 529 5.28 3.59 -32.91
N SER A 530 6.09 4.03 -31.95
CA SER A 530 7.18 4.99 -32.18
C SER A 530 8.53 4.31 -32.02
N THR A 531 9.37 4.43 -33.03
CA THR A 531 10.77 3.97 -32.97
C THR A 531 11.49 4.65 -31.82
N GLY A 532 12.24 3.86 -31.05
CA GLY A 532 13.15 4.35 -30.02
C GLY A 532 14.46 4.89 -30.61
N ILE A 533 15.59 4.62 -29.95
CA ILE A 533 16.89 5.20 -30.31
C ILE A 533 17.83 4.27 -31.12
N GLY A 534 17.40 3.04 -31.41
CA GLY A 534 18.28 2.01 -31.98
C GLY A 534 17.71 1.23 -33.15
N GLU A 535 16.82 0.28 -32.86
CA GLU A 535 16.22 -0.64 -33.83
C GLU A 535 14.90 -0.13 -34.43
N ALA A 536 14.35 -0.83 -35.42
CA ALA A 536 13.04 -0.60 -35.98
C ALA A 536 11.93 -0.66 -34.90
N ALA A 537 10.86 0.12 -35.06
CA ALA A 537 9.70 0.05 -34.15
C ALA A 537 9.09 -1.36 -34.18
N LEU A 538 8.92 -1.93 -35.37
CA LEU A 538 8.40 -3.27 -35.59
C LEU A 538 9.47 -4.17 -36.20
N ARG A 539 9.72 -5.32 -35.57
CA ARG A 539 10.58 -6.39 -36.07
C ARG A 539 9.75 -7.65 -36.26
N ILE A 540 9.81 -8.27 -37.44
CA ILE A 540 9.13 -9.53 -37.73
C ILE A 540 10.14 -10.51 -38.31
N GLU A 541 10.23 -11.70 -37.72
CA GLU A 541 11.14 -12.75 -38.16
C GLU A 541 10.46 -14.10 -38.28
N GLY A 542 10.62 -14.78 -39.42
CA GLY A 542 10.16 -16.15 -39.59
C GLY A 542 8.65 -16.33 -39.50
N ALA A 543 7.85 -15.32 -39.85
CA ALA A 543 6.40 -15.43 -39.79
C ALA A 543 5.84 -16.29 -40.95
N ASP A 544 4.69 -16.93 -40.73
CA ASP A 544 4.02 -17.82 -41.69
C ASP A 544 2.52 -17.49 -41.80
N GLU A 545 2.05 -17.05 -42.96
CA GLU A 545 0.66 -16.60 -43.18
C GLU A 545 0.16 -15.51 -42.18
N PHE A 546 1.06 -14.67 -41.66
CA PHE A 546 0.75 -13.65 -40.65
C PHE A 546 0.17 -12.36 -41.29
N GLU A 547 -0.83 -11.73 -40.65
CA GLU A 547 -1.37 -10.43 -41.07
C GLU A 547 -1.31 -9.39 -39.93
N MET A 548 -0.75 -8.21 -40.22
CA MET A 548 -0.85 -7.02 -39.38
C MET A 548 -1.62 -5.92 -40.12
N SER A 549 -2.52 -5.22 -39.42
CA SER A 549 -3.40 -4.25 -40.07
C SER A 549 -3.66 -2.96 -39.29
N ASP A 550 -4.19 -1.94 -39.97
CA ASP A 550 -4.80 -0.74 -39.38
C ASP A 550 -3.91 -0.04 -38.35
N SER A 551 -2.63 0.18 -38.67
CA SER A 551 -1.64 0.63 -37.68
C SER A 551 -0.85 1.85 -38.16
N THR A 552 -0.32 2.63 -37.23
CA THR A 552 0.57 3.75 -37.50
C THR A 552 1.93 3.50 -36.87
N ILE A 553 3.00 3.74 -37.63
CA ILE A 553 4.38 3.62 -37.19
C ILE A 553 5.10 4.92 -37.48
N SER A 554 5.81 5.45 -36.48
CA SER A 554 6.55 6.70 -36.60
C SER A 554 8.02 6.54 -36.22
N GLY A 555 8.89 7.30 -36.87
CA GLY A 555 10.33 7.21 -36.68
C GLY A 555 11.02 6.29 -37.69
N ALA A 556 12.34 6.15 -37.58
CA ALA A 556 13.17 5.42 -38.52
C ALA A 556 14.31 4.69 -37.78
N PRO A 557 14.59 3.40 -38.06
CA PRO A 557 13.87 2.54 -39.02
C PRO A 557 12.42 2.27 -38.58
N GLY A 558 11.51 2.13 -39.55
CA GLY A 558 10.09 1.88 -39.26
C GLY A 558 9.83 0.41 -38.95
N VAL A 559 9.96 -0.43 -39.99
CA VAL A 559 9.67 -1.87 -39.95
C VAL A 559 10.87 -2.65 -40.49
N TYR A 560 11.22 -3.73 -39.80
CA TYR A 560 12.18 -4.72 -40.25
C TYR A 560 11.52 -6.10 -40.35
N ILE A 561 11.60 -6.70 -41.52
CA ILE A 561 11.04 -8.01 -41.84
C ILE A 561 12.18 -8.89 -42.28
N GLN A 562 12.27 -10.09 -41.72
CA GLN A 562 13.24 -11.08 -42.13
C GLN A 562 12.58 -12.44 -42.34
N GLU A 563 12.84 -13.07 -43.49
CA GLU A 563 12.45 -14.45 -43.79
C GLU A 563 10.99 -14.76 -43.44
N SER A 564 10.06 -13.87 -43.83
CA SER A 564 8.65 -13.97 -43.39
C SER A 564 7.65 -13.99 -44.55
N GLU A 565 6.69 -14.90 -44.46
CA GLU A 565 5.45 -14.91 -45.24
C GLU A 565 4.37 -14.15 -44.47
N LEU A 566 4.10 -12.91 -44.90
CA LEU A 566 3.18 -12.03 -44.18
C LEU A 566 2.47 -11.02 -45.10
N ARG A 567 1.44 -10.40 -44.54
CA ARG A 567 0.72 -9.27 -45.14
C ARG A 567 0.62 -8.10 -44.18
N LEU A 568 1.04 -6.92 -44.63
CA LEU A 568 0.76 -5.63 -44.00
C LEU A 568 -0.40 -4.97 -44.72
N VAL A 569 -1.42 -4.52 -43.99
CA VAL A 569 -2.64 -3.94 -44.57
C VAL A 569 -2.99 -2.62 -43.90
N ARG A 570 -3.07 -1.50 -44.62
CA ARG A 570 -3.42 -0.20 -44.01
C ARG A 570 -2.49 0.16 -42.85
N VAL A 571 -1.18 0.04 -43.10
CA VAL A 571 -0.14 0.43 -42.15
C VAL A 571 0.54 1.70 -42.63
N ASP A 572 0.36 2.78 -41.89
CA ASP A 572 0.89 4.10 -42.22
C ASP A 572 2.24 4.31 -41.51
N LEU A 573 3.29 4.63 -42.28
CA LEU A 573 4.64 4.85 -41.80
C LEU A 573 5.06 6.31 -42.05
N THR A 574 5.50 7.01 -41.00
CA THR A 574 5.98 8.39 -41.11
C THR A 574 7.40 8.55 -40.54
N GLY A 575 8.35 8.84 -41.44
CA GLY A 575 9.74 9.10 -41.10
C GLY A 575 10.07 10.58 -40.86
N GLN A 576 11.38 10.88 -40.77
CA GLN A 576 11.94 12.24 -40.58
C GLN A 576 12.96 12.63 -41.66
N GLY A 577 12.90 11.99 -42.83
CA GLY A 577 13.79 12.17 -43.98
C GLY A 577 15.09 11.36 -43.91
N THR A 578 15.17 10.39 -42.99
CA THR A 578 16.35 9.54 -42.76
C THR A 578 15.95 8.09 -42.55
N GLY A 579 16.88 7.15 -42.77
CA GLY A 579 16.65 5.73 -42.55
C GLY A 579 15.65 5.12 -43.54
N ASP A 580 15.30 3.87 -43.30
CA ASP A 580 14.41 3.09 -44.15
C ASP A 580 13.01 2.97 -43.50
N GLY A 581 11.96 3.03 -44.32
CA GLY A 581 10.57 2.82 -43.91
C GLY A 581 10.34 1.35 -43.58
N ILE A 582 10.27 0.51 -44.62
CA ILE A 582 10.22 -0.95 -44.50
C ILE A 582 11.51 -1.54 -45.05
N THR A 583 12.14 -2.42 -44.28
CA THR A 583 13.25 -3.27 -44.73
C THR A 583 12.80 -4.72 -44.76
N VAL A 584 13.03 -5.40 -45.88
CA VAL A 584 12.81 -6.84 -46.07
C VAL A 584 14.14 -7.52 -46.33
N TYR A 585 14.51 -8.47 -45.47
CA TYR A 585 15.68 -9.31 -45.59
C TYR A 585 15.27 -10.77 -45.83
N GLY A 586 15.36 -11.18 -47.08
CA GLY A 586 14.88 -12.49 -47.53
C GLY A 586 13.36 -12.66 -47.52
N THR A 587 12.87 -13.56 -48.37
CA THR A 587 11.44 -13.86 -48.56
C THR A 587 11.24 -15.37 -48.74
N PRO A 588 10.45 -16.04 -47.87
CA PRO A 588 10.03 -17.43 -48.06
C PRO A 588 9.16 -17.61 -49.31
N SER A 589 8.73 -18.84 -49.57
CA SER A 589 8.00 -19.17 -50.80
C SER A 589 6.66 -18.44 -50.99
N GLY A 590 5.94 -18.06 -49.94
CA GLY A 590 4.72 -17.27 -50.09
C GLY A 590 4.93 -15.76 -50.21
N GLY A 591 6.14 -15.26 -49.91
CA GLY A 591 6.51 -13.86 -50.09
C GLY A 591 5.88 -12.90 -49.07
N THR A 592 6.15 -11.60 -49.25
CA THR A 592 5.63 -10.54 -48.38
C THR A 592 4.68 -9.65 -49.17
N THR A 593 3.51 -9.34 -48.61
CA THR A 593 2.53 -8.43 -49.22
C THR A 593 2.41 -7.15 -48.41
N ILE A 594 2.46 -6.00 -49.09
CA ILE A 594 2.24 -4.66 -48.54
C ILE A 594 1.02 -4.10 -49.29
N ASP A 595 -0.08 -3.86 -48.60
CA ASP A 595 -1.38 -3.53 -49.22
C ASP A 595 -2.03 -2.30 -48.55
N ASP A 596 -2.39 -1.31 -49.37
CA ASP A 596 -3.03 -0.07 -48.93
C ASP A 596 -2.25 0.65 -47.81
N CYS A 597 -0.92 0.61 -47.86
CA CYS A 597 -0.04 1.28 -46.90
C CYS A 597 0.43 2.64 -47.42
N ASP A 598 0.66 3.60 -46.52
CA ASP A 598 1.27 4.90 -46.82
C ASP A 598 2.66 5.00 -46.18
N ILE A 599 3.72 5.22 -46.97
CA ILE A 599 5.11 5.22 -46.50
C ILE A 599 5.81 6.51 -46.89
N ASP A 600 5.90 7.42 -45.93
CA ASP A 600 6.28 8.81 -46.16
C ASP A 600 7.56 9.22 -45.44
N ASN A 601 8.30 10.14 -46.07
CA ASN A 601 9.37 10.91 -45.45
C ASN A 601 10.50 10.04 -44.88
N TYR A 602 10.91 9.00 -45.60
CA TYR A 602 12.11 8.20 -45.34
C TYR A 602 13.22 8.52 -46.33
N ALA A 603 14.45 8.03 -46.10
CA ALA A 603 15.49 8.07 -47.13
C ALA A 603 15.25 6.98 -48.20
N THR A 604 14.69 5.85 -47.78
CA THR A 604 14.17 4.80 -48.68
C THR A 604 12.86 4.29 -48.11
N ALA A 605 11.79 4.29 -48.91
CA ALA A 605 10.48 3.83 -48.43
C ALA A 605 10.47 2.30 -48.26
N LEU A 606 10.86 1.55 -49.30
CA LEU A 606 10.99 0.09 -49.25
C LEU A 606 12.41 -0.36 -49.64
N ARG A 607 13.15 -0.95 -48.70
CA ARG A 607 14.44 -1.59 -48.95
C ARG A 607 14.29 -3.11 -48.92
N MET A 608 14.86 -3.78 -49.91
CA MET A 608 14.84 -5.23 -50.02
C MET A 608 16.24 -5.74 -50.33
N SER A 609 16.66 -6.78 -49.63
CA SER A 609 17.92 -7.46 -49.93
C SER A 609 17.81 -8.94 -49.62
N GLY A 610 18.25 -9.78 -50.56
CA GLY A 610 18.20 -11.22 -50.41
C GLY A 610 19.46 -11.92 -50.90
N ASP A 611 19.55 -13.20 -50.60
CA ASP A 611 20.56 -14.09 -51.14
C ASP A 611 20.28 -14.40 -52.62
N ILE A 612 21.31 -14.88 -53.33
CA ILE A 612 21.24 -15.15 -54.78
C ILE A 612 20.14 -16.16 -55.17
N ASP A 613 19.75 -17.04 -54.26
CA ASP A 613 18.71 -18.06 -54.50
C ASP A 613 17.31 -17.45 -54.49
N GLU A 614 17.12 -16.31 -53.82
CA GLU A 614 15.84 -15.60 -53.68
C GLU A 614 15.49 -14.75 -54.91
N ALA A 615 16.47 -14.51 -55.79
CA ALA A 615 16.30 -13.80 -57.06
C ALA A 615 15.28 -14.45 -58.02
N THR A 616 14.81 -15.66 -57.69
CA THR A 616 13.80 -16.41 -58.45
C THR A 616 12.56 -16.79 -57.60
N GLY A 617 12.45 -16.24 -56.39
CA GLY A 617 11.31 -16.46 -55.48
C GLY A 617 10.09 -15.58 -55.79
N THR A 618 9.08 -15.66 -54.93
CA THR A 618 7.86 -14.85 -55.02
C THR A 618 8.14 -13.38 -54.69
N GLY A 619 9.07 -13.13 -53.76
CA GLY A 619 9.53 -11.79 -53.43
C GLY A 619 8.47 -10.96 -52.70
N VAL A 620 8.39 -9.67 -53.04
CA VAL A 620 7.49 -8.70 -52.39
C VAL A 620 6.40 -8.21 -53.35
N GLN A 621 5.14 -8.22 -52.90
CA GLN A 621 4.01 -7.65 -53.62
C GLN A 621 3.53 -6.38 -52.93
N VAL A 622 3.46 -5.27 -53.67
CA VAL A 622 2.95 -3.97 -53.22
C VAL A 622 1.64 -3.67 -53.95
N LEU A 623 0.56 -3.45 -53.21
CA LEU A 623 -0.78 -3.25 -53.73
C LEU A 623 -1.34 -1.93 -53.21
N ASN A 624 -1.84 -1.07 -54.10
CA ASN A 624 -2.53 0.18 -53.76
C ASN A 624 -1.82 1.05 -52.71
N SER A 625 -0.50 0.97 -52.59
CA SER A 625 0.28 1.62 -51.53
C SER A 625 0.99 2.86 -52.07
N HIS A 626 1.24 3.83 -51.18
CA HIS A 626 1.98 5.05 -51.49
C HIS A 626 3.40 4.93 -50.94
N LEU A 627 4.40 5.03 -51.82
CA LEU A 627 5.82 4.99 -51.44
C LEU A 627 6.46 6.33 -51.82
N HIS A 628 6.63 7.23 -50.84
CA HIS A 628 7.15 8.58 -51.05
C HIS A 628 8.47 8.79 -50.30
N ALA A 629 9.58 8.67 -51.02
CA ALA A 629 10.93 8.87 -50.52
C ALA A 629 11.91 9.10 -51.69
N PRO A 630 13.10 9.68 -51.49
CA PRO A 630 14.09 9.82 -52.57
C PRO A 630 14.36 8.50 -53.33
N TYR A 631 14.38 7.38 -52.60
CA TYR A 631 14.24 6.05 -53.18
C TYR A 631 12.91 5.45 -52.75
N SER A 632 11.96 5.33 -53.68
CA SER A 632 10.67 4.69 -53.41
C SER A 632 10.86 3.19 -53.17
N ILE A 633 11.74 2.55 -53.96
CA ILE A 633 12.11 1.14 -53.81
C ILE A 633 13.61 0.99 -54.05
N ALA A 634 14.30 0.23 -53.20
CA ALA A 634 15.67 -0.21 -53.43
C ALA A 634 15.76 -1.73 -53.20
N SER A 635 16.08 -2.49 -54.24
CA SER A 635 16.11 -3.96 -54.18
C SER A 635 17.41 -4.58 -54.67
N VAL A 636 17.91 -5.56 -53.92
CA VAL A 636 19.06 -6.40 -54.27
C VAL A 636 18.63 -7.86 -54.22
N ASN A 637 18.63 -8.55 -55.36
CA ASN A 637 18.27 -9.97 -55.50
C ASN A 637 16.86 -10.38 -55.00
N ILE A 638 15.94 -9.45 -54.74
CA ILE A 638 14.55 -9.76 -54.36
C ILE A 638 13.59 -9.28 -55.47
N PRO A 639 12.88 -10.20 -56.16
CA PRO A 639 11.80 -9.84 -57.08
C PRO A 639 10.71 -9.04 -56.38
N PHE A 640 10.07 -8.13 -57.11
CA PHE A 640 8.91 -7.43 -56.57
C PHE A 640 7.87 -7.13 -57.64
N SER A 641 6.62 -6.93 -57.20
CA SER A 641 5.55 -6.43 -58.05
C SER A 641 4.83 -5.27 -57.39
N VAL A 642 4.49 -4.23 -58.17
CA VAL A 642 3.70 -3.09 -57.70
C VAL A 642 2.45 -2.98 -58.58
N GLU A 643 1.26 -2.95 -57.97
CA GLU A 643 -0.02 -2.81 -58.67
C GLU A 643 -0.88 -1.71 -58.00
N GLY A 644 -1.09 -0.61 -58.72
CA GLY A 644 -1.80 0.56 -58.19
C GLY A 644 -0.96 1.39 -57.21
N GLY A 645 -1.61 2.34 -56.52
CA GLY A 645 -0.94 3.24 -55.57
C GLY A 645 -0.16 4.39 -56.22
N GLU A 646 0.81 4.94 -55.50
CA GLU A 646 1.69 6.03 -55.95
C GLU A 646 3.15 5.69 -55.63
N LEU A 647 4.04 5.91 -56.60
CA LEU A 647 5.49 5.78 -56.42
C LEU A 647 6.14 7.13 -56.69
N ASP A 648 6.62 7.80 -55.64
CA ASP A 648 7.36 9.05 -55.76
C ASP A 648 8.78 8.85 -55.23
N GLY A 649 9.73 8.76 -56.16
CA GLY A 649 11.13 8.43 -55.89
C GLY A 649 11.73 7.50 -56.92
N THR A 650 13.05 7.31 -56.83
CA THR A 650 13.79 6.40 -57.70
C THR A 650 13.55 4.94 -57.31
N ILE A 651 13.29 4.09 -58.31
CA ILE A 651 13.36 2.63 -58.18
C ILE A 651 14.79 2.17 -58.48
N TYR A 652 15.49 1.68 -57.47
CA TYR A 652 16.84 1.14 -57.58
C TYR A 652 16.82 -0.40 -57.60
N MET A 653 17.49 -1.01 -58.58
CA MET A 653 17.58 -2.47 -58.72
C MET A 653 19.03 -2.93 -58.97
N ASP A 654 19.53 -3.83 -58.12
CA ASP A 654 20.84 -4.47 -58.29
C ASP A 654 20.69 -5.96 -58.65
N GLY A 655 21.15 -6.32 -59.85
CA GLY A 655 21.26 -7.69 -60.34
C GLY A 655 22.67 -8.07 -60.76
N LEU A 656 23.71 -7.55 -60.10
CA LEU A 656 25.11 -7.88 -60.40
C LEU A 656 25.42 -9.38 -60.20
N ASP A 657 24.80 -10.00 -59.21
CA ASP A 657 25.08 -11.40 -58.84
C ASP A 657 24.31 -12.41 -59.71
N LYS A 658 23.02 -12.13 -60.01
CA LYS A 658 22.14 -12.99 -60.81
C LYS A 658 21.06 -12.17 -61.49
N PRO A 659 20.67 -12.49 -62.74
CA PRO A 659 19.51 -11.86 -63.37
C PRO A 659 18.21 -12.18 -62.64
N TRP A 660 17.37 -11.17 -62.44
CA TRP A 660 16.03 -11.27 -61.87
C TRP A 660 15.13 -10.15 -62.41
N SER A 661 13.84 -10.21 -62.13
CA SER A 661 12.89 -9.23 -62.66
C SER A 661 11.89 -8.72 -61.64
N ALA A 662 11.45 -7.48 -61.84
CA ALA A 662 10.32 -6.88 -61.14
C ALA A 662 9.24 -6.45 -62.13
N THR A 663 8.02 -6.22 -61.64
CA THR A 663 6.90 -5.72 -62.45
C THR A 663 6.23 -4.53 -61.79
N VAL A 664 5.97 -3.47 -62.55
CA VAL A 664 5.18 -2.32 -62.07
C VAL A 664 3.99 -2.13 -63.00
N VAL A 665 2.80 -2.02 -62.42
CA VAL A 665 1.52 -1.96 -63.15
C VAL A 665 0.79 -0.65 -62.82
N ASN A 666 0.38 0.08 -63.88
CA ASN A 666 -0.37 1.33 -63.81
C ASN A 666 0.41 2.53 -63.21
N HIS A 667 1.69 2.64 -63.52
CA HIS A 667 2.52 3.79 -63.15
C HIS A 667 3.16 4.42 -64.39
N GLU A 668 3.15 5.75 -64.44
CA GLU A 668 3.74 6.57 -65.51
C GLU A 668 4.90 7.41 -64.94
N ASP A 669 5.87 7.81 -65.78
CA ASP A 669 6.96 8.74 -65.42
C ASP A 669 7.85 8.31 -64.21
N LEU A 670 8.27 7.04 -64.16
CA LEU A 670 9.15 6.52 -63.11
C LEU A 670 10.62 6.90 -63.34
N GLU A 671 11.33 7.27 -62.26
CA GLU A 671 12.79 7.31 -62.26
C GLU A 671 13.33 5.94 -61.85
N VAL A 672 14.20 5.34 -62.68
CA VAL A 672 14.68 3.97 -62.49
C VAL A 672 16.20 3.92 -62.65
N GLU A 673 16.88 3.26 -61.71
CA GLU A 673 18.30 2.95 -61.75
C GLU A 673 18.49 1.42 -61.67
N ILE A 674 18.93 0.81 -62.77
CA ILE A 674 19.21 -0.64 -62.86
C ILE A 674 20.71 -0.87 -63.01
N VAL A 675 21.25 -1.74 -62.16
CA VAL A 675 22.64 -2.21 -62.21
C VAL A 675 22.68 -3.72 -62.45
N GLY A 676 23.60 -4.18 -63.29
CA GLY A 676 23.78 -5.61 -63.57
C GLY A 676 22.70 -6.19 -64.49
N GLY A 677 22.23 -7.40 -64.19
CA GLY A 677 21.29 -8.18 -65.00
C GLY A 677 19.82 -8.12 -64.56
N ALA A 678 19.44 -7.16 -63.71
CA ALA A 678 18.04 -6.98 -63.31
C ALA A 678 17.21 -6.42 -64.47
N THR A 679 15.90 -6.69 -64.48
CA THR A 679 14.97 -6.21 -65.53
C THR A 679 13.66 -5.74 -64.90
N LEU A 680 13.23 -4.51 -65.23
CA LEU A 680 11.93 -3.99 -64.82
C LEU A 680 10.92 -4.16 -65.97
N TYR A 681 9.79 -4.82 -65.70
CA TYR A 681 8.66 -4.86 -66.62
C TYR A 681 7.63 -3.82 -66.22
N MET A 682 7.32 -2.90 -67.13
CA MET A 682 6.21 -1.98 -66.94
C MET A 682 4.97 -2.51 -67.64
N ALA A 683 3.81 -2.41 -67.00
CA ALA A 683 2.53 -2.84 -67.55
C ALA A 683 1.43 -1.84 -67.25
N HIS A 684 0.38 -1.83 -68.08
CA HIS A 684 -0.77 -0.97 -67.91
C HIS A 684 -2.05 -1.77 -68.08
N THR A 685 -3.04 -1.49 -67.24
CA THR A 685 -4.37 -2.10 -67.26
C THR A 685 -5.35 -1.14 -67.89
N TRP A 686 -5.98 -1.56 -68.98
CA TRP A 686 -6.95 -0.75 -69.71
C TRP A 686 -8.34 -1.33 -69.55
N SER A 687 -9.29 -0.54 -69.03
CA SER A 687 -10.71 -0.91 -69.05
C SER A 687 -11.35 -0.46 -70.36
N VAL A 688 -11.70 -1.43 -71.21
CA VAL A 688 -12.30 -1.15 -72.52
C VAL A 688 -13.76 -1.58 -72.55
N ASN A 689 -14.67 -0.61 -72.61
CA ASN A 689 -16.09 -0.86 -72.84
C ASN A 689 -16.39 -0.83 -74.35
N ALA A 690 -16.69 -2.00 -74.94
CA ALA A 690 -16.94 -2.14 -76.37
C ALA A 690 -18.29 -2.85 -76.66
N PRO A 691 -19.09 -2.38 -77.64
CA PRO A 691 -20.29 -3.10 -78.10
C PRO A 691 -19.95 -4.49 -78.66
N GLN A 692 -20.94 -5.40 -78.65
CA GLN A 692 -20.80 -6.73 -79.23
C GLN A 692 -20.40 -6.67 -80.73
N GLY A 693 -19.39 -7.45 -81.11
CA GLY A 693 -18.82 -7.45 -82.47
C GLY A 693 -17.76 -6.39 -82.75
N THR A 694 -17.21 -5.73 -81.72
CA THR A 694 -16.09 -4.78 -81.87
C THR A 694 -14.75 -5.51 -81.96
N THR A 695 -13.88 -5.07 -82.87
CA THR A 695 -12.46 -5.48 -82.89
C THR A 695 -11.64 -4.42 -82.18
N ILE A 696 -10.87 -4.82 -81.16
CA ILE A 696 -9.83 -3.97 -80.57
C ILE A 696 -8.53 -4.32 -81.29
N SER A 697 -7.85 -3.32 -81.85
CA SER A 697 -6.50 -3.45 -82.37
C SER A 697 -5.56 -2.56 -81.57
N MET A 698 -4.49 -3.12 -81.02
CA MET A 698 -3.41 -2.36 -80.39
C MET A 698 -2.16 -2.46 -81.26
N THR A 699 -1.57 -1.31 -81.56
CA THR A 699 -0.28 -1.22 -82.22
C THR A 699 0.72 -0.68 -81.21
N ILE A 700 1.73 -1.48 -80.87
CA ILE A 700 2.89 -1.03 -80.10
C ILE A 700 3.92 -0.52 -81.12
N PRO A 701 4.20 0.80 -81.15
CA PRO A 701 5.18 1.36 -82.07
C PRO A 701 6.58 0.80 -81.80
N GLU A 702 7.48 0.85 -82.79
CA GLU A 702 8.87 0.40 -82.66
C GLU A 702 9.63 1.29 -81.66
N PHE A 703 10.14 0.70 -80.58
CA PHE A 703 10.93 1.41 -79.55
C PHE A 703 12.46 1.23 -79.74
N ASP A 704 12.91 0.16 -80.40
CA ASP A 704 14.30 -0.07 -80.82
C ASP A 704 14.36 -1.08 -81.99
N PHE A 705 15.44 -1.06 -82.79
CA PHE A 705 15.63 -1.77 -84.06
C PHE A 705 15.57 -3.32 -83.98
N THR A 706 15.40 -3.86 -82.77
CA THR A 706 15.40 -5.30 -82.46
C THR A 706 14.01 -5.92 -82.43
N LEU A 707 12.96 -5.13 -82.13
CA LEU A 707 11.57 -5.56 -82.08
C LEU A 707 10.73 -4.61 -82.95
N GLY A 708 10.41 -5.04 -84.17
CA GLY A 708 9.53 -4.27 -85.06
C GLY A 708 8.13 -4.08 -84.49
N GLU A 709 7.35 -3.17 -85.10
CA GLU A 709 5.96 -2.87 -84.73
C GLU A 709 5.15 -4.14 -84.43
N GLN A 710 4.58 -4.21 -83.23
CA GLN A 710 3.72 -5.33 -82.84
C GLN A 710 2.26 -4.93 -82.91
N GLN A 711 1.48 -5.69 -83.67
CA GLN A 711 0.05 -5.48 -83.81
C GLN A 711 -0.68 -6.65 -83.17
N PHE A 712 -1.58 -6.34 -82.25
CA PHE A 712 -2.46 -7.30 -81.59
C PHE A 712 -3.91 -6.98 -81.96
N GLU A 713 -4.70 -7.99 -82.31
CA GLU A 713 -6.11 -7.85 -82.61
C GLU A 713 -6.96 -8.83 -81.80
N TRP A 714 -8.04 -8.33 -81.22
CA TRP A 714 -9.00 -9.13 -80.47
C TRP A 714 -10.41 -8.88 -81.00
N LEU A 715 -11.09 -9.97 -81.35
CA LEU A 715 -12.45 -9.97 -81.86
C LEU A 715 -13.46 -10.24 -80.73
N ASP A 716 -14.46 -9.38 -80.59
CA ASP A 716 -15.56 -9.51 -79.63
C ASP A 716 -15.11 -9.72 -78.17
N PRO A 717 -14.34 -8.77 -77.59
CA PRO A 717 -13.75 -8.90 -76.25
C PRO A 717 -14.79 -9.09 -75.14
N ALA A 718 -16.05 -8.74 -75.39
CA ALA A 718 -17.18 -8.98 -74.47
C ALA A 718 -17.50 -10.47 -74.23
N GLN A 719 -16.96 -11.42 -75.02
CA GLN A 719 -17.11 -12.87 -74.78
C GLN A 719 -15.93 -13.53 -74.05
N SER A 720 -14.86 -12.79 -73.74
CA SER A 720 -13.74 -13.29 -72.94
C SER A 720 -13.82 -12.72 -71.51
N PRO A 721 -14.05 -13.53 -70.46
CA PRO A 721 -14.20 -13.04 -69.08
C PRO A 721 -12.85 -12.65 -68.41
N SER A 722 -11.80 -12.39 -69.18
CA SER A 722 -10.45 -12.18 -68.69
C SER A 722 -10.05 -10.71 -68.77
N SER A 723 -9.64 -10.11 -67.64
CA SER A 723 -8.88 -8.86 -67.61
C SER A 723 -7.72 -8.92 -68.61
N MET A 724 -7.52 -7.85 -69.38
CA MET A 724 -6.48 -7.77 -70.41
C MET A 724 -5.17 -7.30 -69.74
N ARG A 725 -4.33 -8.23 -69.28
CA ARG A 725 -2.95 -7.93 -68.85
C ARG A 725 -2.04 -7.95 -70.07
N LEU A 726 -1.47 -6.80 -70.41
CA LEU A 726 -0.45 -6.65 -71.43
C LEU A 726 0.88 -6.37 -70.72
N THR A 727 1.92 -7.14 -71.05
CA THR A 727 3.31 -6.85 -70.68
C THR A 727 4.00 -6.28 -71.90
N PRO A 728 4.39 -4.99 -71.92
CA PRO A 728 5.28 -4.48 -72.95
C PRO A 728 6.58 -3.84 -72.43
N ILE A 729 7.67 -4.20 -73.14
CA ILE A 729 8.93 -3.48 -73.35
C ILE A 729 9.97 -3.53 -72.21
N GLN A 730 11.14 -4.08 -72.55
CA GLN A 730 12.41 -3.97 -71.83
C GLN A 730 12.89 -2.51 -71.89
N GLU A 731 13.13 -1.88 -70.75
CA GLU A 731 14.14 -0.81 -70.63
C GLU A 731 15.40 -1.35 -69.96
#